data_AF-A0AAW7QQV5-F1
#
_entry.id   AF-A0AAW7QQV5-F1
#
_cell.length_a   1.000
_cell.length_b   1.000
_cell.length_c   1.000
_cell.angle_alpha   90.00
_cell.angle_beta   90.00
_cell.angle_gamma   90.00
#
_symmetry.space_group_name_H-M   'P 1'
#
loop_
_entity.id
_entity.type
_entity.pdbx_description
1 polymer ?
#
loop_
_entity_poly.entity_id
_entity_poly.type
_entity_poly.pdbx_seq_one_letter_code
_entity_poly.pdbx_strand_id
1 'polypeptide(L)'
;MTIRFIWQAGLGVLLIVTLGVAVWLDNAAFRGIASRSPISTPFPYSNGPALGVNVFNLHLEPDPAVVDRTFKLARELGASYVRMQVPWEDIEIHGRGDFTDRRNEATIGMVSSWTKYDRIVASAVAHNIELIMRVDRTPAWACERGCATPEFQAGLAVDGNSTGPPDDLADYGRFLATLVERYRGQVRFFQIWNEPNLKNEWGWQEPKPADFLALLRVGYEAVKSANPEAVVLFPGLAPTDGLDPRAPMTELEYLDAIYTLGGAAYFDIMAAQNYGLGQPPTEHRYIFLRGRDNWNWQRPIDTRNDVSRVVLLREVMERHGDWSTPVWVTEFGYNAAPADIPPERRFVWGPPVDEETKGRYLVAQIERARREWPWMGVMNVWMLRYGGYAEPDPADPTPYFALVSRDWQLRPSYHIVQEYLRAPVVAHIGVHPWEHPAVERTSSGWRLRFVGTGIELHGGKLMNVVIDGQETSMNGQAIQGLADTLHTIEVNGETPPTGFAVIRDLPWRSLGDYGPLILVAGLAVVGALTMRTALQMLDHLLHHWQQIADERREWIIFALQGITLAIAYRASAQLPITMLGFLPFLGLSIARPDLAIRWVAITVPLYFIPKGIFDARFGIRDSGIYLPLHEVVLWTTTIATIIRDWRQLRWPGFKVLQTTIWVLLPAGLVLLGGLWGVLIAEVRGPALRELRWMIIEPLLFIGLLWWHERQGRAVFYPVLLGWLAGGAVSALVALAQFGGIDLTALIGTKISHGADLVATEGVVRATGLYGHPNNLGLAMGRVWPLATVLAWGVWQQRRRWPTIILAGIAVLSLAALMVSFSRGAYLGALVAASGLLFFTATPRIRSRLIIGMVLVVAVIVITATIFGIERLSLFTGSSTIRLATWRAALAIFIDHPFGIGLDQFLIVYQRYIDPALLNTNEVYTAHPHNLVLDLLLRGGPLLFIGLGWAGWRILRAPVHSPSPLSIGAAATLAGALMHGLVDAFYFWPDLAFSFWLLVVCSAHWRGGWGNANSSFSAKQE
;
A
#
# COMPACT_ATOMS: atom_id res chain seq x y z
N MET A 1 37.17 -5.64 28.04
CA MET A 1 36.59 -5.02 26.82
C MET A 1 35.08 -5.28 26.71
N THR A 2 34.64 -6.52 26.89
CA THR A 2 33.24 -6.97 26.77
C THR A 2 32.26 -6.24 27.70
N ILE A 3 32.65 -5.98 28.96
CA ILE A 3 31.80 -5.28 29.94
C ILE A 3 31.47 -3.85 29.48
N ARG A 4 32.45 -3.09 28.96
CA ARG A 4 32.25 -1.72 28.48
C ARG A 4 31.29 -1.66 27.29
N PHE A 5 31.41 -2.63 26.37
CA PHE A 5 30.50 -2.77 25.24
C PHE A 5 29.06 -3.07 25.69
N ILE A 6 28.87 -4.02 26.62
CA ILE A 6 27.56 -4.39 27.16
C ILE A 6 26.88 -3.18 27.82
N TRP A 7 27.62 -2.41 28.63
CA TRP A 7 27.09 -1.18 29.25
C TRP A 7 26.69 -0.13 28.22
N GLN A 8 27.51 0.10 27.19
CA GLN A 8 27.20 1.06 26.13
C GLN A 8 25.98 0.63 25.30
N ALA A 9 25.89 -0.66 24.94
CA ALA A 9 24.74 -1.21 24.23
C ALA A 9 23.46 -1.12 25.08
N GLY A 10 23.55 -1.45 26.37
CA GLY A 10 22.43 -1.33 27.32
C GLY A 10 21.94 0.12 27.47
N LEU A 11 22.88 1.08 27.56
CA LEU A 11 22.54 2.50 27.56
C LEU A 11 21.88 2.94 26.25
N GLY A 12 22.35 2.43 25.11
CA GLY A 12 21.74 2.68 23.80
C GLY A 12 20.28 2.21 23.75
N VAL A 13 20.00 0.98 24.20
CA VAL A 13 18.63 0.45 24.28
C VAL A 13 17.77 1.31 25.20
N LEU A 14 18.27 1.69 26.37
CA LEU A 14 17.56 2.57 27.29
C LEU A 14 17.19 3.90 26.62
N LEU A 15 18.15 4.55 25.94
CA LEU A 15 17.92 5.81 25.23
C LEU A 15 16.89 5.67 24.11
N ILE A 16 16.87 4.55 23.36
CA ILE A 16 15.85 4.28 22.34
C ILE A 16 14.46 4.17 22.98
N VAL A 17 14.34 3.42 24.07
CA VAL A 17 13.07 3.26 24.80
C VAL A 17 12.61 4.61 25.36
N THR A 18 13.51 5.39 25.97
CA THR A 18 13.21 6.73 26.47
C THR A 18 12.78 7.66 25.33
N LEU A 19 13.40 7.58 24.16
CA LEU A 19 13.01 8.37 22.99
C LEU A 19 11.61 7.99 22.51
N GLY A 20 11.30 6.70 22.43
CA GLY A 20 9.97 6.23 22.08
C GLY A 20 8.90 6.72 23.07
N VAL A 21 9.17 6.63 24.38
CA VAL A 21 8.27 7.13 25.42
C VAL A 21 8.13 8.65 25.36
N ALA A 22 9.22 9.39 25.14
CA ALA A 22 9.21 10.85 25.04
C ALA A 22 8.36 11.33 23.86
N VAL A 23 8.55 10.74 22.67
CA VAL A 23 7.75 11.07 21.47
C VAL A 23 6.28 10.69 21.65
N TRP A 24 6.00 9.57 22.34
CA TRP A 24 4.63 9.18 22.65
C TRP A 24 3.95 10.18 23.61
N LEU A 25 4.63 10.55 24.70
CA LEU A 25 4.12 11.54 25.67
C LEU A 25 3.93 12.92 25.03
N ASP A 26 4.87 13.35 24.18
CA ASP A 26 4.79 14.62 23.46
C ASP A 26 3.54 14.67 22.56
N ASN A 27 3.34 13.65 21.74
CA ASN A 27 2.15 13.57 20.90
C ASN A 27 0.85 13.47 21.72
N ALA A 28 0.85 12.70 22.82
CA ALA A 28 -0.33 12.54 23.66
C ALA A 28 -0.71 13.85 24.38
N ALA A 29 0.28 14.64 24.81
CA ALA A 29 0.06 15.83 25.61
C ALA A 29 -0.12 17.11 24.78
N PHE A 30 0.51 17.21 23.60
CA PHE A 30 0.63 18.47 22.89
C PHE A 30 0.19 18.46 21.43
N ARG A 31 -0.19 17.31 20.86
CA ARG A 31 -0.64 17.26 19.46
C ARG A 31 -1.90 18.10 19.26
N GLY A 32 -1.84 19.02 18.30
CA GLY A 32 -2.93 19.93 17.98
C GLY A 32 -3.11 21.11 18.95
N ILE A 33 -2.26 21.26 19.96
CA ILE A 33 -2.30 22.39 20.90
C ILE A 33 -1.26 23.42 20.47
N ALA A 34 -1.71 24.57 19.97
CA ALA A 34 -0.82 25.65 19.58
C ALA A 34 -0.34 26.45 20.81
N SER A 35 0.97 26.67 20.92
CA SER A 35 1.55 27.66 21.85
C SER A 35 1.57 29.07 21.27
N ARG A 36 1.52 29.20 19.94
CA ARG A 36 1.51 30.44 19.17
C ARG A 36 0.89 30.19 17.79
N SER A 37 0.50 31.27 17.12
CA SER A 37 0.07 31.18 15.72
C SER A 37 1.22 30.69 14.82
N PRO A 38 0.96 29.81 13.82
CA PRO A 38 1.96 29.38 12.85
C PRO A 38 2.33 30.48 11.84
N ILE A 39 1.52 31.52 11.72
CA ILE A 39 1.74 32.68 10.86
C ILE A 39 1.76 33.97 11.68
N SER A 40 2.46 34.99 11.20
CA SER A 40 2.59 36.30 11.87
C SER A 40 1.47 37.28 11.54
N THR A 41 0.56 36.91 10.64
CA THR A 41 -0.61 37.70 10.26
C THR A 41 -1.88 37.04 10.79
N PRO A 42 -2.99 37.78 10.98
CA PRO A 42 -4.28 37.18 11.26
C PRO A 42 -4.68 36.19 10.15
N PHE A 43 -5.36 35.10 10.53
CA PHE A 43 -5.94 34.20 9.55
C PHE A 43 -7.04 34.94 8.77
N PRO A 44 -7.09 34.79 7.43
CA PRO A 44 -8.12 35.45 6.65
C PRO A 44 -9.49 34.92 7.07
N TYR A 45 -10.50 35.80 7.10
CA TYR A 45 -11.87 35.45 7.50
C TYR A 45 -11.96 34.80 8.90
N SER A 46 -10.97 34.98 9.77
CA SER A 46 -10.98 34.47 11.13
C SER A 46 -10.44 35.52 12.10
N ASN A 47 -11.24 35.82 13.11
CA ASN A 47 -10.82 36.58 14.30
C ASN A 47 -11.02 35.69 15.54
N GLY A 48 -10.66 34.41 15.39
CA GLY A 48 -10.98 33.34 16.33
C GLY A 48 -12.39 32.74 16.12
N PRO A 49 -12.70 31.62 16.81
CA PRO A 49 -13.98 30.96 16.69
C PRO A 49 -15.20 31.82 17.04
N ALA A 50 -15.95 32.19 16.00
CA ALA A 50 -17.26 32.82 16.08
C ALA A 50 -18.39 31.76 16.01
N LEU A 51 -19.48 31.99 16.74
CA LEU A 51 -20.64 31.10 16.66
C LEU A 51 -21.43 31.39 15.38
N GLY A 52 -21.64 30.33 14.60
CA GLY A 52 -22.71 30.23 13.63
C GLY A 52 -23.74 29.16 14.02
N VAL A 53 -24.86 29.12 13.31
CA VAL A 53 -25.87 28.06 13.46
C VAL A 53 -26.36 27.58 12.09
N ASN A 54 -26.61 26.28 11.97
CA ASN A 54 -27.30 25.73 10.82
C ASN A 54 -28.82 25.94 10.96
N VAL A 55 -29.46 26.36 9.87
CA VAL A 55 -30.93 26.48 9.76
C VAL A 55 -31.46 25.43 8.80
N PHE A 56 -31.55 24.20 9.30
CA PHE A 56 -31.96 23.04 8.51
C PHE A 56 -33.38 23.22 7.96
N ASN A 57 -33.57 22.90 6.68
CA ASN A 57 -34.85 23.01 5.97
C ASN A 57 -35.50 24.42 5.95
N LEU A 58 -34.76 25.49 6.23
CA LEU A 58 -35.33 26.86 6.18
C LEU A 58 -35.89 27.21 4.80
N HIS A 59 -35.26 26.73 3.73
CA HIS A 59 -35.73 26.92 2.35
C HIS A 59 -37.06 26.19 2.06
N LEU A 60 -37.56 25.35 2.97
CA LEU A 60 -38.87 24.71 2.88
C LEU A 60 -39.94 25.43 3.71
N GLU A 61 -39.61 26.51 4.42
CA GLU A 61 -40.58 27.26 5.22
C GLU A 61 -41.45 28.16 4.32
N PRO A 62 -42.79 27.95 4.28
CA PRO A 62 -43.68 28.74 3.43
C PRO A 62 -44.04 30.11 4.03
N ASP A 63 -43.98 30.23 5.36
CA ASP A 63 -44.40 31.43 6.09
C ASP A 63 -43.21 32.40 6.30
N PRO A 64 -43.23 33.62 5.72
CA PRO A 64 -42.19 34.61 5.92
C PRO A 64 -41.98 35.02 7.39
N ALA A 65 -43.03 34.96 8.22
CA ALA A 65 -42.92 35.29 9.64
C ALA A 65 -42.10 34.24 10.39
N VAL A 66 -42.17 32.97 9.97
CA VAL A 66 -41.33 31.88 10.50
C VAL A 66 -39.88 32.10 10.12
N VAL A 67 -39.60 32.45 8.87
CA VAL A 67 -38.23 32.77 8.40
C VAL A 67 -37.64 33.92 9.21
N ASP A 68 -38.39 35.01 9.37
CA ASP A 68 -37.91 36.16 10.14
C ASP A 68 -37.68 35.84 11.62
N ARG A 69 -38.59 35.08 12.24
CA ARG A 69 -38.43 34.62 13.61
C ARG A 69 -37.20 33.74 13.80
N THR A 70 -36.84 32.91 12.81
CA THR A 70 -35.62 32.10 12.83
C THR A 70 -34.37 32.97 12.88
N PHE A 71 -34.25 33.98 12.03
CA PHE A 71 -33.10 34.91 12.05
C PHE A 71 -33.07 35.78 13.30
N LYS A 72 -34.23 36.22 13.77
CA LYS A 72 -34.35 36.92 15.06
C LYS A 72 -33.80 36.06 16.20
N LEU A 73 -34.19 34.78 16.29
CA LEU A 73 -33.71 33.87 17.33
C LEU A 73 -32.22 33.53 17.19
N ALA A 74 -31.71 33.41 15.97
CA ALA A 74 -30.28 33.25 15.72
C ALA A 74 -29.49 34.46 16.24
N ARG A 75 -30.00 35.68 15.98
CA ARG A 75 -29.39 36.91 16.47
C ARG A 75 -29.50 37.05 17.98
N GLU A 76 -30.65 36.73 18.56
CA GLU A 76 -30.88 36.73 20.01
C GLU A 76 -30.00 35.70 20.75
N LEU A 77 -29.67 34.57 20.12
CA LEU A 77 -28.69 33.60 20.63
C LEU A 77 -27.28 34.21 20.71
N GLY A 78 -26.99 35.19 19.84
CA GLY A 78 -25.67 35.80 19.66
C GLY A 78 -24.90 35.27 18.45
N ALA A 79 -25.54 34.48 17.57
CA ALA A 79 -24.89 34.02 16.34
C ALA A 79 -24.66 35.19 15.37
N SER A 80 -23.49 35.21 14.74
CA SER A 80 -23.15 36.17 13.68
C SER A 80 -23.29 35.56 12.28
N TYR A 81 -23.30 34.24 12.21
CA TYR A 81 -23.36 33.48 10.97
C TYR A 81 -24.53 32.50 10.97
N VAL A 82 -25.14 32.33 9.81
CA VAL A 82 -26.13 31.28 9.57
C VAL A 82 -25.76 30.51 8.31
N ARG A 83 -25.65 29.19 8.44
CA ARG A 83 -25.45 28.28 7.32
C ARG A 83 -26.78 27.68 6.88
N MET A 84 -27.07 27.76 5.59
CA MET A 84 -28.29 27.22 4.99
C MET A 84 -28.02 26.50 3.68
N GLN A 85 -28.88 25.52 3.38
CA GLN A 85 -28.90 24.86 2.08
C GLN A 85 -29.59 25.75 1.03
N VAL A 86 -29.01 25.79 -0.16
CA VAL A 86 -29.55 26.40 -1.38
C VAL A 86 -29.55 25.33 -2.48
N PRO A 87 -30.60 24.48 -2.54
CA PRO A 87 -30.71 23.49 -3.60
C PRO A 87 -30.84 24.17 -4.97
N TRP A 88 -29.98 23.81 -5.92
CA TRP A 88 -30.05 24.32 -7.28
C TRP A 88 -31.38 23.91 -7.95
N GLU A 89 -31.84 22.68 -7.69
CA GLU A 89 -33.13 22.15 -8.15
C GLU A 89 -34.36 22.95 -7.70
N ASP A 90 -34.24 23.80 -6.67
CA ASP A 90 -35.34 24.60 -6.15
C ASP A 90 -35.39 26.02 -6.77
N ILE A 91 -34.35 26.41 -7.51
CA ILE A 91 -34.24 27.72 -8.16
C ILE A 91 -34.37 27.60 -9.68
N GLU A 92 -33.59 26.73 -10.31
CA GLU A 92 -33.56 26.55 -11.78
C GLU A 92 -34.32 25.27 -12.15
N ILE A 93 -35.61 25.25 -11.83
CA ILE A 93 -36.40 24.02 -11.66
C ILE A 93 -36.62 23.26 -12.98
N HIS A 94 -36.93 23.99 -14.05
CA HIS A 94 -37.50 23.38 -15.27
C HIS A 94 -36.55 23.35 -16.46
N GLY A 95 -35.48 24.14 -16.42
CA GLY A 95 -34.51 24.19 -17.50
C GLY A 95 -33.50 25.31 -17.30
N ARG A 96 -32.41 25.23 -18.06
CA ARG A 96 -31.33 26.22 -18.05
C ARG A 96 -31.86 27.64 -18.30
N GLY A 97 -31.52 28.57 -17.42
CA GLY A 97 -31.93 29.98 -17.41
C GLY A 97 -33.39 30.22 -16.99
N ASP A 98 -34.14 29.19 -16.60
CA ASP A 98 -35.55 29.32 -16.24
C ASP A 98 -35.73 29.39 -14.72
N PHE A 99 -36.02 30.60 -14.24
CA PHE A 99 -36.26 30.91 -12.84
C PHE A 99 -37.75 31.11 -12.50
N THR A 100 -38.64 30.49 -13.29
CA THR A 100 -40.08 30.50 -13.06
C THR A 100 -40.53 29.18 -12.45
N ASP A 101 -41.08 29.21 -11.23
CA ASP A 101 -41.70 28.05 -10.60
C ASP A 101 -43.15 27.91 -11.07
N ARG A 102 -43.43 26.80 -11.76
CA ARG A 102 -44.76 26.39 -12.23
C ARG A 102 -45.25 25.08 -11.62
N ARG A 103 -44.58 24.55 -10.58
CA ARG A 103 -44.99 23.28 -9.94
C ARG A 103 -46.42 23.35 -9.38
N ASN A 104 -46.87 24.56 -9.03
CA ASN A 104 -48.17 24.83 -8.42
C ASN A 104 -48.99 25.87 -9.22
N GLU A 105 -48.80 25.93 -10.54
CA GLU A 105 -49.44 26.94 -11.39
C GLU A 105 -50.97 26.96 -11.24
N ALA A 106 -51.59 25.78 -11.14
CA ALA A 106 -53.03 25.64 -10.99
C ALA A 106 -53.58 26.20 -9.67
N THR A 107 -52.76 26.33 -8.62
CA THR A 107 -53.21 26.75 -7.28
C THR A 107 -52.80 28.17 -6.93
N ILE A 108 -51.59 28.60 -7.30
CA ILE A 108 -51.04 29.92 -6.93
C ILE A 108 -50.47 30.71 -8.11
N GLY A 109 -50.62 30.21 -9.34
CA GLY A 109 -50.05 30.81 -10.54
C GLY A 109 -48.54 30.57 -10.69
N MET A 110 -47.97 31.12 -11.76
CA MET A 110 -46.52 31.11 -11.98
C MET A 110 -45.86 32.14 -11.08
N VAL A 111 -44.79 31.76 -10.36
CA VAL A 111 -44.05 32.66 -9.47
C VAL A 111 -42.55 32.60 -9.74
N SER A 112 -41.81 33.66 -9.42
CA SER A 112 -40.35 33.62 -9.50
C SER A 112 -39.79 32.71 -8.41
N SER A 113 -38.95 31.74 -8.78
CA SER A 113 -38.29 30.83 -7.83
C SER A 113 -37.34 31.56 -6.86
N TRP A 114 -36.82 32.73 -7.27
CA TRP A 114 -35.98 33.59 -6.43
C TRP A 114 -36.72 34.22 -5.24
N THR A 115 -38.03 34.42 -5.34
CA THR A 115 -38.81 35.19 -4.36
C THR A 115 -38.64 34.68 -2.94
N LYS A 116 -38.42 33.37 -2.77
CA LYS A 116 -38.19 32.74 -1.46
C LYS A 116 -36.80 33.08 -0.91
N TYR A 117 -35.76 32.92 -1.72
CA TYR A 117 -34.38 33.21 -1.32
C TYR A 117 -34.15 34.70 -1.10
N ASP A 118 -34.78 35.57 -1.90
CA ASP A 118 -34.73 37.02 -1.71
C ASP A 118 -35.28 37.42 -0.33
N ARG A 119 -36.36 36.77 0.11
CA ARG A 119 -36.94 36.98 1.45
C ARG A 119 -36.00 36.50 2.56
N ILE A 120 -35.38 35.33 2.38
CA ILE A 120 -34.42 34.77 3.34
C ILE A 120 -33.19 35.69 3.48
N VAL A 121 -32.60 36.11 2.35
CA VAL A 121 -31.45 37.03 2.33
C VAL A 121 -31.81 38.37 2.96
N ALA A 122 -32.97 38.94 2.59
CA ALA A 122 -33.43 40.20 3.19
C ALA A 122 -33.59 40.11 4.71
N SER A 123 -34.13 39.00 5.23
CA SER A 123 -34.25 38.80 6.67
C SER A 123 -32.88 38.63 7.35
N ALA A 124 -31.97 37.85 6.76
CA ALA A 124 -30.61 37.73 7.29
C ALA A 124 -29.89 39.09 7.38
N VAL A 125 -29.99 39.91 6.32
CA VAL A 125 -29.44 41.27 6.29
C VAL A 125 -30.10 42.15 7.37
N ALA A 126 -31.43 42.10 7.51
CA ALA A 126 -32.16 42.89 8.51
C ALA A 126 -31.76 42.56 9.95
N HIS A 127 -31.36 41.30 10.22
CA HIS A 127 -30.90 40.84 11.52
C HIS A 127 -29.37 40.88 11.71
N ASN A 128 -28.62 41.46 10.76
CA ASN A 128 -27.15 41.51 10.75
C ASN A 128 -26.50 40.14 10.88
N ILE A 129 -26.97 39.18 10.09
CA ILE A 129 -26.43 37.82 10.01
C ILE A 129 -25.76 37.62 8.67
N GLU A 130 -24.51 37.14 8.69
CA GLU A 130 -23.80 36.73 7.49
C GLU A 130 -24.21 35.31 7.08
N LEU A 131 -24.70 35.17 5.84
CA LEU A 131 -25.11 33.88 5.31
C LEU A 131 -23.93 33.10 4.74
N ILE A 132 -23.89 31.80 5.06
CA ILE A 132 -23.09 30.78 4.38
C ILE A 132 -24.06 29.95 3.53
N MET A 133 -24.06 30.19 2.22
CA MET A 133 -24.92 29.48 1.28
C MET A 133 -24.24 28.19 0.83
N ARG A 134 -24.76 27.04 1.30
CA ARG A 134 -24.36 25.72 0.81
C ARG A 134 -25.12 25.40 -0.46
N VAL A 135 -24.43 25.46 -1.61
CA VAL A 135 -25.04 25.27 -2.92
C VAL A 135 -24.83 23.83 -3.37
N ASP A 136 -25.91 23.07 -3.46
CA ASP A 136 -25.90 21.64 -3.77
C ASP A 136 -27.15 21.28 -4.61
N ARG A 137 -27.42 19.98 -4.77
CA ARG A 137 -28.63 19.40 -5.36
C ARG A 137 -28.99 19.82 -6.78
N THR A 138 -28.53 18.99 -7.72
CA THR A 138 -28.70 19.18 -9.17
C THR A 138 -30.16 18.99 -9.63
N PRO A 139 -30.74 19.90 -10.44
CA PRO A 139 -32.07 19.71 -11.03
C PRO A 139 -32.11 18.52 -11.99
N ALA A 140 -33.30 17.91 -12.10
CA ALA A 140 -33.52 16.73 -12.95
C ALA A 140 -33.07 16.94 -14.42
N TRP A 141 -33.27 18.14 -14.98
CA TRP A 141 -32.84 18.44 -16.36
C TRP A 141 -31.31 18.48 -16.52
N ALA A 142 -30.56 18.75 -15.45
CA ALA A 142 -29.10 18.84 -15.47
C ALA A 142 -28.41 17.52 -15.06
N CYS A 143 -29.17 16.51 -14.63
CA CYS A 143 -28.66 15.19 -14.28
C CYS A 143 -29.36 14.06 -15.04
N GLU A 144 -29.95 14.33 -16.22
CA GLU A 144 -30.80 13.36 -16.92
C GLU A 144 -30.17 11.96 -17.05
N ARG A 145 -28.88 11.86 -17.41
CA ARG A 145 -28.18 10.57 -17.50
C ARG A 145 -27.76 10.04 -16.13
N GLY A 146 -27.14 10.88 -15.29
CA GLY A 146 -26.66 10.47 -13.96
C GLY A 146 -27.80 9.98 -13.05
N CYS A 147 -28.90 10.72 -13.02
CA CYS A 147 -30.10 10.42 -12.24
C CYS A 147 -30.91 9.26 -12.83
N ALA A 148 -30.76 8.90 -14.11
CA ALA A 148 -31.43 7.73 -14.70
C ALA A 148 -30.73 6.39 -14.40
N THR A 149 -29.55 6.40 -13.77
CA THR A 149 -28.81 5.16 -13.48
C THR A 149 -29.57 4.25 -12.50
N PRO A 150 -29.49 2.91 -12.67
CA PRO A 150 -30.12 1.97 -11.73
C PRO A 150 -29.62 2.15 -10.29
N GLU A 151 -28.33 2.44 -10.12
CA GLU A 151 -27.70 2.66 -8.82
C GLU A 151 -28.29 3.88 -8.11
N PHE A 152 -28.44 5.01 -8.83
CA PHE A 152 -29.06 6.21 -8.28
C PHE A 152 -30.52 5.98 -7.94
N GLN A 153 -31.30 5.36 -8.83
CA GLN A 153 -32.72 5.09 -8.59
C GLN A 153 -32.95 4.13 -7.41
N ALA A 154 -32.12 3.10 -7.27
CA ALA A 154 -32.17 2.20 -6.12
C ALA A 154 -31.78 2.93 -4.82
N GLY A 155 -30.74 3.77 -4.87
CA GLY A 155 -30.30 4.56 -3.74
C GLY A 155 -31.32 5.62 -3.30
N LEU A 156 -31.97 6.30 -4.26
CA LEU A 156 -33.05 7.25 -4.01
C LEU A 156 -34.25 6.61 -3.31
N ALA A 157 -34.53 5.33 -3.59
CA ALA A 157 -35.58 4.57 -2.89
C ALA A 157 -35.21 4.26 -1.42
N VAL A 158 -33.92 4.22 -1.09
CA VAL A 158 -33.39 4.04 0.28
C VAL A 158 -33.35 5.38 1.02
N ASP A 159 -32.88 6.43 0.35
CA ASP A 159 -32.75 7.78 0.88
C ASP A 159 -33.30 8.79 -0.14
N GLY A 160 -34.52 9.26 0.09
CA GLY A 160 -35.21 10.21 -0.79
C GLY A 160 -34.55 11.59 -0.89
N ASN A 161 -33.54 11.88 -0.06
CA ASN A 161 -32.76 13.11 -0.13
C ASN A 161 -31.49 12.96 -0.98
N SER A 162 -31.25 11.78 -1.56
CA SER A 162 -30.07 11.49 -2.38
C SER A 162 -29.92 12.48 -3.53
N THR A 163 -28.68 12.86 -3.83
CA THR A 163 -28.36 13.75 -4.95
C THR A 163 -27.09 13.29 -5.68
N GLY A 164 -26.78 13.92 -6.80
CA GLY A 164 -25.60 13.62 -7.60
C GLY A 164 -25.13 14.81 -8.42
N PRO A 165 -23.88 14.75 -8.92
CA PRO A 165 -23.33 15.82 -9.75
C PRO A 165 -24.09 15.97 -11.08
N PRO A 166 -24.02 17.14 -11.74
CA PRO A 166 -24.61 17.33 -13.05
C PRO A 166 -23.87 16.58 -14.15
N ASP A 167 -24.60 16.30 -15.22
CA ASP A 167 -24.10 15.73 -16.46
C ASP A 167 -23.12 16.67 -17.19
N ASP A 168 -23.29 17.99 -17.04
CA ASP A 168 -22.40 19.05 -17.52
C ASP A 168 -22.04 19.99 -16.36
N LEU A 169 -20.77 19.98 -15.93
CA LEU A 169 -20.28 20.84 -14.86
C LEU A 169 -20.43 22.34 -15.19
N ALA A 170 -20.43 22.71 -16.47
CA ALA A 170 -20.58 24.10 -16.88
C ALA A 170 -21.99 24.65 -16.57
N ASP A 171 -23.02 23.79 -16.46
CA ASP A 171 -24.35 24.21 -16.01
C ASP A 171 -24.31 24.66 -14.54
N TYR A 172 -23.65 23.89 -13.69
CA TYR A 172 -23.46 24.27 -12.29
C TYR A 172 -22.64 25.55 -12.13
N GLY A 173 -21.60 25.72 -12.94
CA GLY A 173 -20.84 26.98 -13.00
C GLY A 173 -21.70 28.19 -13.39
N ARG A 174 -22.57 28.06 -14.42
CA ARG A 174 -23.50 29.12 -14.83
C ARG A 174 -24.49 29.49 -13.73
N PHE A 175 -25.03 28.49 -13.06
CA PHE A 175 -25.95 28.71 -11.94
C PHE A 175 -25.26 29.42 -10.78
N LEU A 176 -24.07 28.96 -10.38
CA LEU A 176 -23.28 29.61 -9.32
C LEU A 176 -22.96 31.07 -9.66
N ALA A 177 -22.54 31.36 -10.89
CA ALA A 177 -22.30 32.74 -11.33
C ALA A 177 -23.58 33.61 -11.19
N THR A 178 -24.73 33.08 -11.60
CA THR A 178 -26.02 33.78 -11.51
C THR A 178 -26.42 34.03 -10.05
N LEU A 179 -26.26 33.03 -9.18
CA LEU A 179 -26.54 33.13 -7.75
C LEU A 179 -25.66 34.18 -7.07
N VAL A 180 -24.35 34.14 -7.34
CA VAL A 180 -23.37 35.08 -6.76
C VAL A 180 -23.59 36.50 -7.27
N GLU A 181 -23.88 36.68 -8.55
CA GLU A 181 -24.18 37.99 -9.13
C GLU A 181 -25.45 38.59 -8.52
N ARG A 182 -26.50 37.79 -8.34
CA ARG A 182 -27.76 38.23 -7.74
C ARG A 182 -27.59 38.77 -6.32
N TYR A 183 -26.79 38.08 -5.49
CA TYR A 183 -26.59 38.43 -4.08
C TYR A 183 -25.28 39.17 -3.81
N ARG A 184 -24.65 39.73 -4.85
CA ARG A 184 -23.44 40.54 -4.71
C ARG A 184 -23.69 41.71 -3.76
N GLY A 185 -22.77 41.88 -2.80
CA GLY A 185 -22.87 42.90 -1.75
C GLY A 185 -23.81 42.56 -0.59
N GLN A 186 -24.53 41.43 -0.65
CA GLN A 186 -25.42 40.95 0.42
C GLN A 186 -24.95 39.62 1.01
N VAL A 187 -24.39 38.75 0.18
CA VAL A 187 -23.86 37.44 0.58
C VAL A 187 -22.42 37.30 0.09
N ARG A 188 -21.53 36.89 1.00
CA ARG A 188 -20.10 36.74 0.73
C ARG A 188 -19.65 35.28 0.70
N PHE A 189 -20.27 34.39 1.46
CA PHE A 189 -19.77 33.02 1.67
C PHE A 189 -20.60 31.98 0.93
N PHE A 190 -19.93 31.19 0.10
CA PHE A 190 -20.53 30.12 -0.70
C PHE A 190 -19.77 28.81 -0.45
N GLN A 191 -20.47 27.81 0.09
CA GLN A 191 -19.94 26.45 0.22
C GLN A 191 -20.33 25.66 -1.03
N ILE A 192 -19.33 25.07 -1.69
CA ILE A 192 -19.54 24.25 -2.88
C ILE A 192 -19.77 22.81 -2.45
N TRP A 193 -21.00 22.33 -2.71
CA TRP A 193 -21.45 20.97 -2.40
C TRP A 193 -21.53 20.61 -0.91
N ASN A 194 -22.00 19.40 -0.61
CA ASN A 194 -22.03 18.79 0.73
C ASN A 194 -21.46 17.36 0.65
N GLU A 195 -20.56 16.99 1.57
CA GLU A 195 -20.12 15.60 1.79
C GLU A 195 -19.91 14.72 0.53
N PRO A 196 -19.14 15.16 -0.48
CA PRO A 196 -18.93 14.37 -1.71
C PRO A 196 -18.20 13.03 -1.47
N ASN A 197 -17.75 12.75 -0.25
CA ASN A 197 -17.19 11.47 0.17
C ASN A 197 -18.25 10.43 0.61
N LEU A 198 -19.54 10.79 0.57
CA LEU A 198 -20.66 9.88 0.77
C LEU A 198 -21.32 9.52 -0.57
N LYS A 199 -21.71 8.26 -0.73
CA LYS A 199 -22.37 7.76 -1.95
C LYS A 199 -23.71 8.44 -2.20
N ASN A 200 -24.55 8.59 -1.19
CA ASN A 200 -25.88 9.21 -1.32
C ASN A 200 -25.81 10.70 -1.68
N GLU A 201 -24.67 11.35 -1.42
CA GLU A 201 -24.38 12.74 -1.79
C GLU A 201 -23.64 12.86 -3.14
N TRP A 202 -23.32 11.72 -3.78
CA TRP A 202 -22.53 11.65 -5.01
C TRP A 202 -23.09 10.62 -6.02
N GLY A 203 -24.40 10.63 -6.21
CA GLY A 203 -25.06 9.86 -7.27
C GLY A 203 -25.07 8.34 -7.05
N TRP A 204 -24.83 7.89 -5.82
CA TRP A 204 -24.63 6.48 -5.43
C TRP A 204 -23.46 5.77 -6.12
N GLN A 205 -22.55 6.54 -6.72
CA GLN A 205 -21.31 6.05 -7.31
C GLN A 205 -20.20 6.02 -6.26
N GLU A 206 -19.12 5.27 -6.55
CA GLU A 206 -17.92 5.31 -5.73
C GLU A 206 -17.33 6.73 -5.72
N PRO A 207 -17.21 7.40 -4.56
CA PRO A 207 -16.68 8.75 -4.47
C PRO A 207 -15.24 8.85 -4.97
N LYS A 208 -14.97 9.79 -5.89
CA LYS A 208 -13.63 10.03 -6.43
C LYS A 208 -13.22 11.49 -6.24
N PRO A 209 -12.12 11.76 -5.49
CA PRO A 209 -11.60 13.11 -5.30
C PRO A 209 -11.35 13.89 -6.59
N ALA A 210 -10.89 13.22 -7.65
CA ALA A 210 -10.63 13.86 -8.95
C ALA A 210 -11.91 14.40 -9.62
N ASP A 211 -13.01 13.66 -9.52
CA ASP A 211 -14.30 14.06 -10.11
C ASP A 211 -14.88 15.26 -9.35
N PHE A 212 -14.80 15.23 -8.01
CA PHE A 212 -15.20 16.36 -7.19
C PHE A 212 -14.32 17.59 -7.43
N LEU A 213 -13.00 17.43 -7.55
CA LEU A 213 -12.10 18.54 -7.84
C LEU A 213 -12.46 19.24 -9.16
N ALA A 214 -12.91 18.50 -10.18
CA ALA A 214 -13.38 19.11 -11.43
C ALA A 214 -14.61 20.00 -11.20
N LEU A 215 -15.58 19.55 -10.40
CA LEU A 215 -16.75 20.34 -10.02
C LEU A 215 -16.35 21.57 -9.17
N LEU A 216 -15.48 21.37 -8.18
CA LEU A 216 -15.00 22.43 -7.30
C LEU A 216 -14.29 23.53 -8.09
N ARG A 217 -13.43 23.16 -9.05
CA ARG A 217 -12.72 24.10 -9.91
C ARG A 217 -13.69 24.97 -10.72
N VAL A 218 -14.66 24.35 -11.39
CA VAL A 218 -15.66 25.08 -12.18
C VAL A 218 -16.48 26.01 -11.29
N GLY A 219 -16.87 25.54 -10.10
CA GLY A 219 -17.60 26.36 -9.14
C GLY A 219 -16.77 27.55 -8.63
N TYR A 220 -15.51 27.33 -8.25
CA TYR A 220 -14.62 28.39 -7.77
C TYR A 220 -14.39 29.46 -8.82
N GLU A 221 -14.03 29.06 -10.05
CA GLU A 221 -13.79 29.99 -11.16
C GLU A 221 -15.05 30.80 -11.50
N ALA A 222 -16.24 30.19 -11.46
CA ALA A 222 -17.51 30.87 -11.67
C ALA A 222 -17.84 31.88 -10.56
N VAL A 223 -17.70 31.48 -9.29
CA VAL A 223 -17.94 32.36 -8.13
C VAL A 223 -17.01 33.58 -8.18
N LYS A 224 -15.71 33.36 -8.40
CA LYS A 224 -14.71 34.45 -8.46
C LYS A 224 -14.91 35.37 -9.66
N SER A 225 -15.35 34.83 -10.79
CA SER A 225 -15.64 35.65 -11.98
C SER A 225 -16.87 36.55 -11.78
N ALA A 226 -17.91 36.05 -11.11
CA ALA A 226 -19.11 36.82 -10.81
C ALA A 226 -18.88 37.88 -9.70
N ASN A 227 -18.11 37.51 -8.67
CA ASN A 227 -17.71 38.42 -7.60
C ASN A 227 -16.32 38.04 -7.05
N PRO A 228 -15.26 38.80 -7.37
CA PRO A 228 -13.91 38.54 -6.84
C PRO A 228 -13.81 38.59 -5.30
N GLU A 229 -14.73 39.30 -4.63
CA GLU A 229 -14.78 39.40 -3.17
C GLU A 229 -15.55 38.25 -2.50
N ALA A 230 -16.23 37.39 -3.28
CA ALA A 230 -16.90 36.22 -2.74
C ALA A 230 -15.87 35.20 -2.23
N VAL A 231 -16.22 34.50 -1.17
CA VAL A 231 -15.36 33.55 -0.45
C VAL A 231 -15.94 32.15 -0.60
N VAL A 232 -15.10 31.23 -1.08
CA VAL A 232 -15.48 29.86 -1.39
C VAL A 232 -15.03 28.93 -0.27
N LEU A 233 -15.98 28.25 0.35
CA LEU A 233 -15.73 27.19 1.30
C LEU A 233 -15.64 25.86 0.55
N PHE A 234 -14.64 25.05 0.90
CA PHE A 234 -14.57 23.63 0.56
C PHE A 234 -15.83 22.91 1.10
N PRO A 235 -16.26 21.73 0.60
CA PRO A 235 -17.36 20.99 1.20
C PRO A 235 -17.00 20.52 2.60
N GLY A 236 -17.96 20.54 3.52
CA GLY A 236 -17.81 19.87 4.80
C GLY A 236 -17.85 18.36 4.59
N LEU A 237 -16.70 17.70 4.49
CA LEU A 237 -16.57 16.25 4.33
C LEU A 237 -17.12 15.50 5.55
N ALA A 238 -17.74 14.35 5.31
CA ALA A 238 -18.26 13.48 6.37
C ALA A 238 -17.09 12.79 7.10
N PRO A 239 -16.97 12.88 8.43
CA PRO A 239 -15.91 12.21 9.16
C PRO A 239 -16.25 10.72 9.27
N THR A 240 -15.54 9.86 8.54
CA THR A 240 -15.84 8.41 8.47
C THR A 240 -14.60 7.56 8.75
N ASP A 241 -14.79 6.27 9.00
CA ASP A 241 -13.70 5.29 9.15
C ASP A 241 -13.32 4.60 7.83
N GLY A 242 -13.99 4.93 6.71
CA GLY A 242 -13.78 4.29 5.41
C GLY A 242 -14.32 2.86 5.30
N LEU A 243 -15.02 2.35 6.32
CA LEU A 243 -15.46 0.95 6.39
C LEU A 243 -16.91 0.75 5.96
N ASP A 244 -17.75 1.79 6.03
CA ASP A 244 -19.12 1.74 5.51
C ASP A 244 -19.08 1.73 3.98
N PRO A 245 -19.73 0.77 3.29
CA PRO A 245 -19.82 0.75 1.83
C PRO A 245 -20.41 2.03 1.21
N ARG A 246 -21.16 2.83 1.98
CA ARG A 246 -21.70 4.14 1.60
C ARG A 246 -20.71 5.29 1.80
N ALA A 247 -19.65 5.08 2.57
CA ALA A 247 -18.59 6.05 2.84
C ALA A 247 -17.21 5.36 2.81
N PRO A 248 -16.77 4.89 1.63
CA PRO A 248 -15.63 3.99 1.47
C PRO A 248 -14.26 4.66 1.65
N MET A 249 -14.23 5.96 1.93
CA MET A 249 -13.01 6.75 2.10
C MET A 249 -13.17 7.73 3.27
N THR A 250 -12.12 7.86 4.08
CA THR A 250 -12.09 8.85 5.16
C THR A 250 -11.96 10.27 4.59
N GLU A 251 -12.42 11.28 5.33
CA GLU A 251 -12.25 12.68 4.93
C GLU A 251 -10.78 13.10 4.85
N LEU A 252 -9.91 12.47 5.64
CA LEU A 252 -8.46 12.74 5.62
C LEU A 252 -7.82 12.25 4.33
N GLU A 253 -8.16 11.04 3.88
CA GLU A 253 -7.68 10.49 2.60
C GLU A 253 -8.25 11.25 1.42
N TYR A 254 -9.53 11.61 1.49
CA TYR A 254 -10.20 12.38 0.45
C TYR A 254 -9.53 13.75 0.29
N LEU A 255 -9.28 14.47 1.39
CA LEU A 255 -8.61 15.76 1.37
C LEU A 255 -7.15 15.66 0.89
N ASP A 256 -6.40 14.66 1.35
CA ASP A 256 -5.01 14.44 0.94
C ASP A 256 -4.90 14.20 -0.58
N ALA A 257 -5.85 13.44 -1.15
CA ALA A 257 -5.95 13.26 -2.59
C ALA A 257 -6.29 14.56 -3.32
N ILE A 258 -7.20 15.39 -2.80
CA ILE A 258 -7.52 16.71 -3.38
C ILE A 258 -6.27 17.61 -3.42
N TYR A 259 -5.51 17.70 -2.33
CA TYR A 259 -4.26 18.47 -2.31
C TYR A 259 -3.23 17.92 -3.29
N THR A 260 -3.05 16.60 -3.33
CA THR A 260 -2.12 15.93 -4.26
C THR A 260 -2.45 16.23 -5.72
N LEU A 261 -3.73 16.41 -6.05
CA LEU A 261 -4.21 16.79 -7.37
C LEU A 261 -4.15 18.31 -7.64
N GLY A 262 -3.64 19.11 -6.71
CA GLY A 262 -3.52 20.57 -6.85
C GLY A 262 -4.77 21.34 -6.44
N GLY A 263 -5.63 20.76 -5.60
CA GLY A 263 -6.91 21.34 -5.21
C GLY A 263 -6.85 22.58 -4.31
N ALA A 264 -5.71 22.87 -3.69
CA ALA A 264 -5.51 24.00 -2.78
C ALA A 264 -5.87 25.37 -3.39
N ALA A 265 -5.83 25.49 -4.73
CA ALA A 265 -6.12 26.74 -5.44
C ALA A 265 -7.62 27.05 -5.59
N TYR A 266 -8.52 26.13 -5.22
CA TYR A 266 -9.95 26.22 -5.56
C TYR A 266 -10.87 26.30 -4.33
N PHE A 267 -10.36 26.77 -3.19
CA PHE A 267 -11.14 27.18 -2.03
C PHE A 267 -10.36 28.22 -1.21
N ASP A 268 -11.07 29.09 -0.50
CA ASP A 268 -10.47 30.11 0.37
C ASP A 268 -10.54 29.72 1.86
N ILE A 269 -11.44 28.78 2.20
CA ILE A 269 -11.68 28.28 3.56
C ILE A 269 -11.87 26.77 3.48
N MET A 270 -11.17 26.02 4.32
CA MET A 270 -11.40 24.58 4.47
C MET A 270 -12.60 24.35 5.41
N ALA A 271 -13.63 23.64 4.94
CA ALA A 271 -14.76 23.28 5.77
C ALA A 271 -14.58 21.92 6.44
N ALA A 272 -14.83 21.84 7.73
CA ALA A 272 -14.78 20.60 8.50
C ALA A 272 -16.14 20.31 9.16
N GLN A 273 -16.44 19.03 9.34
CA GLN A 273 -17.44 18.59 10.30
C GLN A 273 -16.75 18.09 11.56
N ASN A 274 -17.23 18.51 12.72
CA ASN A 274 -16.56 18.27 14.00
C ASN A 274 -17.52 17.80 15.08
N TYR A 275 -18.27 16.73 14.80
CA TYR A 275 -19.22 16.14 15.74
C TYR A 275 -18.53 15.50 16.95
N GLY A 276 -19.04 15.76 18.16
CA GLY A 276 -18.50 15.18 19.38
C GLY A 276 -18.96 13.74 19.67
N LEU A 277 -19.96 13.23 18.95
CA LEU A 277 -20.48 11.85 19.03
C LEU A 277 -20.71 11.32 20.46
N GLY A 278 -21.29 12.17 21.31
CA GLY A 278 -21.61 11.87 22.71
C GLY A 278 -20.42 11.92 23.68
N GLN A 279 -19.21 12.26 23.20
CA GLN A 279 -18.00 12.34 24.03
C GLN A 279 -17.74 13.77 24.53
N PRO A 280 -17.12 13.94 25.72
CA PRO A 280 -16.71 15.25 26.20
C PRO A 280 -15.75 15.95 25.21
N PRO A 281 -15.92 17.25 24.94
CA PRO A 281 -15.06 17.98 24.00
C PRO A 281 -13.63 18.18 24.49
N THR A 282 -13.38 18.02 25.79
CA THR A 282 -12.03 18.13 26.40
C THR A 282 -11.23 16.82 26.32
N GLU A 283 -11.76 15.80 25.66
CA GLU A 283 -11.07 14.54 25.51
C GLU A 283 -9.98 14.64 24.42
N HIS A 284 -8.71 14.53 24.83
CA HIS A 284 -7.52 14.39 23.96
C HIS A 284 -7.16 12.92 23.74
N ARG A 285 -8.14 12.02 23.67
CA ARG A 285 -7.85 10.59 23.44
C ARG A 285 -7.70 10.33 21.95
N TYR A 286 -6.60 9.69 21.61
CA TYR A 286 -6.30 9.26 20.25
C TYR A 286 -6.32 7.71 20.12
N ILE A 287 -7.05 6.94 20.95
CA ILE A 287 -6.93 5.45 20.95
C ILE A 287 -8.25 4.69 21.21
N PHE A 288 -8.74 3.87 20.25
CA PHE A 288 -8.69 2.37 20.22
C PHE A 288 -9.57 1.74 19.11
N LEU A 289 -9.03 0.64 18.56
CA LEU A 289 -9.43 -0.17 17.41
C LEU A 289 -10.92 -0.57 17.30
N ARG A 290 -11.48 -0.38 16.10
CA ARG A 290 -12.32 -1.40 15.46
C ARG A 290 -11.61 -1.95 14.21
N GLY A 291 -11.05 -3.15 14.35
CA GLY A 291 -10.90 -4.14 13.28
C GLY A 291 -9.92 -3.87 12.13
N ARG A 292 -8.72 -4.48 12.24
CA ARG A 292 -7.73 -4.85 11.20
C ARG A 292 -6.60 -3.86 10.90
N ASP A 293 -5.39 -4.44 10.72
CA ASP A 293 -4.22 -4.08 9.87
C ASP A 293 -3.89 -2.61 9.50
N ASN A 294 -4.49 -1.61 10.15
CA ASN A 294 -4.43 -0.19 9.81
C ASN A 294 -3.38 0.60 10.62
N TRP A 295 -2.53 -0.09 11.38
CA TRP A 295 -1.41 0.53 12.10
C TRP A 295 -0.43 1.17 11.12
N ASN A 296 -0.24 2.49 11.23
CA ASN A 296 0.73 3.25 10.45
C ASN A 296 1.75 3.93 11.39
N TRP A 297 3.05 3.73 11.14
CA TRP A 297 4.14 4.39 11.88
C TRP A 297 4.12 5.93 11.79
N GLN A 298 3.48 6.51 10.77
CA GLN A 298 3.26 7.95 10.65
C GLN A 298 2.10 8.46 11.52
N ARG A 299 1.24 7.56 12.02
CA ARG A 299 0.07 7.87 12.86
C ARG A 299 -0.01 6.84 14.00
N PRO A 300 0.90 6.88 14.98
CA PRO A 300 1.03 5.84 16.02
C PRO A 300 -0.14 5.80 17.02
N ILE A 301 -1.18 6.60 16.79
CA ILE A 301 -2.32 6.80 17.68
C ILE A 301 -3.59 6.81 16.79
N ASP A 302 -4.46 5.82 16.99
CA ASP A 302 -5.64 5.47 16.17
C ASP A 302 -6.86 6.35 16.51
N THR A 303 -7.24 7.24 15.61
CA THR A 303 -8.18 8.32 15.88
C THR A 303 -9.63 7.95 15.56
N ARG A 304 -10.47 7.90 16.59
CA ARG A 304 -11.92 7.86 16.46
C ARG A 304 -12.43 9.16 15.81
N ASN A 305 -13.64 9.13 15.25
CA ASN A 305 -14.38 10.35 14.96
C ASN A 305 -14.74 11.04 16.29
N ASP A 306 -14.02 12.10 16.63
CA ASP A 306 -14.25 12.96 17.79
C ASP A 306 -13.81 14.40 17.51
N VAL A 307 -13.89 15.25 18.54
CA VAL A 307 -13.56 16.68 18.48
C VAL A 307 -12.11 16.96 18.02
N SER A 308 -11.17 16.07 18.34
CA SER A 308 -9.75 16.22 18.01
C SER A 308 -9.47 15.86 16.55
N ARG A 309 -10.40 15.24 15.84
CA ARG A 309 -10.20 14.79 14.45
C ARG A 309 -9.88 15.92 13.49
N VAL A 310 -10.39 17.13 13.75
CA VAL A 310 -10.08 18.33 12.96
C VAL A 310 -8.59 18.70 12.99
N VAL A 311 -7.85 18.30 14.03
CA VAL A 311 -6.39 18.47 14.09
C VAL A 311 -5.70 17.67 12.98
N LEU A 312 -6.16 16.45 12.72
CA LEU A 312 -5.60 15.62 11.64
C LEU A 312 -5.88 16.21 10.26
N LEU A 313 -7.06 16.80 10.09
CA LEU A 313 -7.44 17.50 8.88
C LEU A 313 -6.50 18.68 8.66
N ARG A 314 -6.22 19.46 9.71
CA ARG A 314 -5.22 20.53 9.67
C ARG A 314 -3.82 20.01 9.31
N GLU A 315 -3.38 18.91 9.90
CA GLU A 315 -2.08 18.30 9.57
C GLU A 315 -1.98 17.85 8.10
N VAL A 316 -3.09 17.45 7.46
CA VAL A 316 -3.11 17.19 6.01
C VAL A 316 -2.75 18.47 5.26
N MET A 317 -3.42 19.59 5.56
CA MET A 317 -3.15 20.88 4.91
C MET A 317 -1.68 21.30 5.07
N GLU A 318 -1.15 21.20 6.29
CA GLU A 318 0.22 21.58 6.62
C GLU A 318 1.27 20.73 5.90
N ARG A 319 1.03 19.42 5.73
CA ARG A 319 1.92 18.53 4.94
C ARG A 319 2.00 18.95 3.48
N HIS A 320 0.95 19.55 2.94
CA HIS A 320 0.91 20.11 1.58
C HIS A 320 1.37 21.57 1.51
N GLY A 321 1.88 22.12 2.63
CA GLY A 321 2.39 23.49 2.68
C GLY A 321 1.33 24.56 2.86
N ASP A 322 0.06 24.20 3.09
CA ASP A 322 -1.01 25.15 3.36
C ASP A 322 -1.11 25.47 4.86
N TRP A 323 -0.37 26.49 5.26
CA TRP A 323 -0.36 26.98 6.64
C TRP A 323 -1.33 28.13 6.89
N SER A 324 -1.82 28.78 5.84
CA SER A 324 -2.54 30.06 5.92
C SER A 324 -4.05 29.95 5.73
N THR A 325 -4.54 28.89 5.08
CA THR A 325 -5.98 28.71 4.89
C THR A 325 -6.64 28.38 6.24
N PRO A 326 -7.68 29.13 6.65
CA PRO A 326 -8.40 28.86 7.88
C PRO A 326 -9.28 27.61 7.73
N VAL A 327 -9.61 26.99 8.87
CA VAL A 327 -10.61 25.93 8.92
C VAL A 327 -11.87 26.49 9.56
N TRP A 328 -13.01 26.29 8.93
CA TRP A 328 -14.33 26.58 9.52
C TRP A 328 -15.07 25.28 9.76
N VAL A 329 -15.74 25.17 10.90
CA VAL A 329 -16.60 24.03 11.20
C VAL A 329 -18.00 24.33 10.68
N THR A 330 -18.39 23.64 9.61
CA THR A 330 -19.72 23.79 9.00
C THR A 330 -20.80 23.08 9.79
N GLU A 331 -20.43 22.05 10.55
CA GLU A 331 -21.33 21.32 11.45
C GLU A 331 -20.58 20.80 12.67
N PHE A 332 -21.08 21.12 13.87
CA PHE A 332 -20.76 20.41 15.10
C PHE A 332 -21.98 20.36 16.01
N GLY A 333 -22.06 19.36 16.88
CA GLY A 333 -23.16 19.27 17.81
C GLY A 333 -23.19 17.97 18.59
N TYR A 334 -24.17 17.90 19.49
CA TYR A 334 -24.47 16.76 20.34
C TYR A 334 -25.95 16.45 20.26
N ASN A 335 -26.29 15.18 20.19
CA ASN A 335 -27.67 14.73 20.04
C ASN A 335 -28.30 14.44 21.42
N ALA A 336 -29.55 14.87 21.63
CA ALA A 336 -30.30 14.65 22.86
C ALA A 336 -31.51 13.70 22.68
N ALA A 337 -31.40 12.75 21.76
CA ALA A 337 -32.48 11.83 21.41
C ALA A 337 -33.01 11.05 22.64
N PRO A 338 -34.34 11.02 22.84
CA PRO A 338 -34.98 10.33 23.94
C PRO A 338 -34.89 8.80 23.81
N ALA A 339 -35.19 8.10 24.91
CA ALA A 339 -35.02 6.65 25.01
C ALA A 339 -36.08 5.82 24.27
N ASP A 340 -37.16 6.44 23.81
CA ASP A 340 -38.22 5.84 22.97
C ASP A 340 -37.79 5.66 21.51
N ILE A 341 -36.77 6.40 21.05
CA ILE A 341 -36.14 6.15 19.74
C ILE A 341 -35.35 4.82 19.80
N PRO A 342 -35.57 3.89 18.85
CA PRO A 342 -34.89 2.60 18.84
C PRO A 342 -33.36 2.74 18.87
N PRO A 343 -32.64 1.92 19.66
CA PRO A 343 -31.18 2.00 19.80
C PRO A 343 -30.42 2.07 18.46
N GLU A 344 -30.83 1.28 17.48
CA GLU A 344 -30.23 1.22 16.14
C GLU A 344 -30.23 2.56 15.41
N ARG A 345 -31.20 3.45 15.68
CA ARG A 345 -31.25 4.81 15.13
C ARG A 345 -30.68 5.83 16.11
N ARG A 346 -30.97 5.66 17.40
CA ARG A 346 -30.57 6.59 18.47
C ARG A 346 -29.06 6.73 18.63
N PHE A 347 -28.27 5.67 18.39
CA PHE A 347 -26.81 5.68 18.57
C PHE A 347 -26.01 6.03 17.31
N VAL A 348 -26.67 6.39 16.20
CA VAL A 348 -25.99 6.75 14.93
C VAL A 348 -25.03 7.93 15.14
N TRP A 349 -25.40 8.89 15.99
CA TRP A 349 -24.59 10.06 16.34
C TRP A 349 -23.85 9.90 17.68
N GLY A 350 -23.51 8.66 18.03
CA GLY A 350 -22.97 8.31 19.35
C GLY A 350 -24.03 8.29 20.45
N PRO A 351 -23.64 8.02 21.71
CA PRO A 351 -24.56 8.04 22.84
C PRO A 351 -25.20 9.43 23.02
N PRO A 352 -26.54 9.53 23.08
CA PRO A 352 -27.19 10.80 23.37
C PRO A 352 -26.79 11.35 24.74
N VAL A 353 -26.76 12.67 24.86
CA VAL A 353 -26.56 13.39 26.12
C VAL A 353 -27.83 14.15 26.50
N ASP A 354 -28.00 14.51 27.77
CA ASP A 354 -29.09 15.40 28.16
C ASP A 354 -28.89 16.84 27.63
N GLU A 355 -29.95 17.64 27.61
CA GLU A 355 -29.92 19.02 27.08
C GLU A 355 -28.94 19.96 27.80
N GLU A 356 -28.73 19.78 29.10
CA GLU A 356 -27.80 20.61 29.87
C GLU A 356 -26.35 20.25 29.52
N THR A 357 -26.06 18.95 29.44
CA THR A 357 -24.78 18.43 28.96
C THR A 357 -24.51 18.84 27.52
N LYS A 358 -25.51 18.81 26.63
CA LYS A 358 -25.41 19.34 25.26
C LYS A 358 -24.96 20.80 25.26
N GLY A 359 -25.63 21.66 26.03
CA GLY A 359 -25.25 23.08 26.14
C GLY A 359 -23.82 23.29 26.62
N ARG A 360 -23.43 22.60 27.71
CA ARG A 360 -22.07 22.68 28.26
C ARG A 360 -21.01 22.18 27.29
N TYR A 361 -21.28 21.11 26.56
CA TYR A 361 -20.33 20.57 25.58
C TYR A 361 -20.17 21.48 24.35
N LEU A 362 -21.26 22.09 23.85
CA LEU A 362 -21.17 23.09 22.78
C LEU A 362 -20.24 24.26 23.17
N VAL A 363 -20.43 24.81 24.37
CA VAL A 363 -19.58 25.89 24.91
C VAL A 363 -18.13 25.42 25.07
N ALA A 364 -17.92 24.26 25.70
CA ALA A 364 -16.58 23.74 25.95
C ALA A 364 -15.82 23.40 24.65
N GLN A 365 -16.51 23.00 23.58
CA GLN A 365 -15.89 22.75 22.28
C GLN A 365 -15.42 24.05 21.61
N ILE A 366 -16.21 25.12 21.68
CA ILE A 366 -15.80 26.45 21.18
C ILE A 366 -14.62 26.99 22.01
N GLU A 367 -14.68 26.85 23.34
CA GLU A 367 -13.58 27.24 24.22
C GLU A 367 -12.29 26.48 23.93
N ARG A 368 -12.38 25.16 23.69
CA ARG A 368 -11.23 24.36 23.28
C ARG A 368 -10.64 24.88 21.97
N ALA A 369 -11.48 25.10 20.95
CA ALA A 369 -11.03 25.63 19.67
C ALA A 369 -10.34 26.99 19.82
N ARG A 370 -10.91 27.90 20.62
CA ARG A 370 -10.31 29.20 20.92
C ARG A 370 -8.95 29.07 21.60
N ARG A 371 -8.80 28.14 22.54
CA ARG A 371 -7.58 27.94 23.33
C ARG A 371 -6.47 27.18 22.60
N GLU A 372 -6.81 26.34 21.63
CA GLU A 372 -5.87 25.38 21.03
C GLU A 372 -5.62 25.63 19.54
N TRP A 373 -6.58 26.21 18.79
CA TRP A 373 -6.59 26.21 17.33
C TRP A 373 -6.66 27.64 16.75
N PRO A 374 -5.54 28.37 16.65
CA PRO A 374 -5.52 29.75 16.15
C PRO A 374 -5.99 29.87 14.69
N TRP A 375 -6.00 28.77 13.94
CA TRP A 375 -6.47 28.66 12.55
C TRP A 375 -7.98 28.42 12.43
N MET A 376 -8.69 28.21 13.55
CA MET A 376 -10.12 27.96 13.55
C MET A 376 -10.91 29.27 13.40
N GLY A 377 -11.80 29.32 12.41
CA GLY A 377 -12.76 30.40 12.20
C GLY A 377 -14.15 30.01 12.68
N VAL A 378 -15.19 30.24 11.86
CA VAL A 378 -16.59 30.04 12.28
C VAL A 378 -16.88 28.59 12.63
N MET A 379 -17.62 28.37 13.72
CA MET A 379 -18.14 27.06 14.11
C MET A 379 -19.67 27.10 14.12
N ASN A 380 -20.30 26.29 13.26
CA ASN A 380 -21.74 26.26 13.08
C ASN A 380 -22.40 25.11 13.83
N VAL A 381 -23.22 25.43 14.84
CA VAL A 381 -23.97 24.41 15.58
C VAL A 381 -24.97 23.75 14.63
N TRP A 382 -24.96 22.43 14.57
CA TRP A 382 -26.04 21.60 14.04
C TRP A 382 -26.97 21.32 15.21
N MET A 383 -28.11 22.00 15.37
CA MET A 383 -28.70 23.06 14.53
C MET A 383 -29.52 24.04 15.38
N LEU A 384 -29.94 25.20 14.84
CA LEU A 384 -30.83 26.11 15.57
C LEU A 384 -32.21 25.48 15.79
N ARG A 385 -32.87 25.07 14.70
CA ARG A 385 -34.21 24.48 14.68
C ARG A 385 -34.32 23.52 13.50
N TYR A 386 -35.09 22.45 13.68
CA TYR A 386 -35.49 21.57 12.58
C TYR A 386 -36.67 22.19 11.82
N GLY A 387 -36.39 22.88 10.71
CA GLY A 387 -37.38 23.63 9.93
C GLY A 387 -38.18 22.79 8.92
N GLY A 388 -39.02 23.49 8.16
CA GLY A 388 -39.81 22.94 7.05
C GLY A 388 -41.21 22.50 7.46
N TYR A 389 -42.09 22.38 6.45
CA TYR A 389 -43.51 22.07 6.64
C TYR A 389 -43.80 20.61 7.01
N ALA A 390 -42.91 19.67 6.68
CA ALA A 390 -43.10 18.25 6.95
C ALA A 390 -42.68 17.90 8.38
N GLU A 391 -43.46 17.06 9.06
CA GLU A 391 -43.06 16.48 10.35
C GLU A 391 -41.99 15.40 10.12
N PRO A 392 -40.93 15.35 10.96
CA PRO A 392 -39.91 14.32 10.86
C PRO A 392 -40.47 12.93 11.21
N ASP A 393 -39.81 11.88 10.72
CA ASP A 393 -40.07 10.51 11.19
C ASP A 393 -39.91 10.47 12.72
N PRO A 394 -40.91 9.97 13.49
CA PRO A 394 -40.81 9.88 14.96
C PRO A 394 -39.57 9.13 15.47
N ALA A 395 -38.97 8.26 14.64
CA ALA A 395 -37.76 7.52 14.97
C ALA A 395 -36.47 8.15 14.40
N ASP A 396 -36.53 9.34 13.80
CA ASP A 396 -35.35 10.12 13.38
C ASP A 396 -34.73 10.85 14.59
N PRO A 397 -33.46 10.57 14.94
CA PRO A 397 -32.78 11.29 16.03
C PRO A 397 -32.36 12.71 15.63
N THR A 398 -32.33 13.08 14.35
CA THR A 398 -31.78 14.35 13.85
C THR A 398 -32.41 15.61 14.47
N PRO A 399 -33.73 15.70 14.69
CA PRO A 399 -34.35 16.87 15.33
C PRO A 399 -33.82 17.20 16.74
N TYR A 400 -33.22 16.24 17.45
CA TYR A 400 -32.74 16.40 18.83
C TYR A 400 -31.36 17.08 18.93
N PHE A 401 -30.75 17.41 17.80
CA PHE A 401 -29.66 18.37 17.71
C PHE A 401 -30.11 19.83 17.93
N ALA A 402 -31.39 20.12 17.70
CA ALA A 402 -31.90 21.48 17.72
C ALA A 402 -31.75 22.18 19.09
N LEU A 403 -31.43 23.48 19.07
CA LEU A 403 -31.44 24.36 20.24
C LEU A 403 -32.85 24.92 20.53
N VAL A 404 -33.69 24.98 19.50
CA VAL A 404 -35.07 25.44 19.54
C VAL A 404 -35.95 24.34 18.97
N SER A 405 -36.98 23.96 19.72
CA SER A 405 -37.94 22.94 19.26
C SER A 405 -38.78 23.45 18.08
N ARG A 406 -39.47 22.53 17.39
CA ARG A 406 -40.37 22.89 16.27
C ARG A 406 -41.48 23.84 16.69
N ASP A 407 -42.00 23.71 17.92
CA ASP A 407 -43.01 24.55 18.58
C ASP A 407 -42.43 25.80 19.27
N TRP A 408 -41.18 26.16 18.95
CA TRP A 408 -40.51 27.39 19.37
C TRP A 408 -40.15 27.49 20.87
N GLN A 409 -40.07 26.36 21.56
CA GLN A 409 -39.53 26.31 22.91
C GLN A 409 -38.01 26.35 22.84
N LEU A 410 -37.42 27.27 23.60
CA LEU A 410 -35.97 27.34 23.78
C LEU A 410 -35.55 26.18 24.69
N ARG A 411 -34.58 25.38 24.24
CA ARG A 411 -34.05 24.27 25.04
C ARG A 411 -33.03 24.80 26.08
N PRO A 412 -32.75 24.05 27.16
CA PRO A 412 -31.69 24.42 28.11
C PRO A 412 -30.34 24.70 27.43
N SER A 413 -30.00 23.92 26.40
CA SER A 413 -28.81 24.13 25.57
C SER A 413 -28.76 25.51 24.89
N TYR A 414 -29.89 26.06 24.43
CA TYR A 414 -29.97 27.41 23.87
C TYR A 414 -29.58 28.47 24.91
N HIS A 415 -30.16 28.37 26.12
CA HIS A 415 -29.90 29.33 27.18
C HIS A 415 -28.43 29.32 27.64
N ILE A 416 -27.83 28.14 27.76
CA ILE A 416 -26.41 27.99 28.14
C ILE A 416 -25.50 28.64 27.10
N VAL A 417 -25.76 28.39 25.81
CA VAL A 417 -24.98 29.01 24.72
C VAL A 417 -25.20 30.52 24.66
N GLN A 418 -26.44 30.98 24.85
CA GLN A 418 -26.79 32.40 24.88
C GLN A 418 -26.11 33.14 26.04
N GLU A 419 -26.10 32.56 27.23
CA GLU A 419 -25.41 33.12 28.40
C GLU A 419 -23.91 33.26 28.15
N TYR A 420 -23.29 32.22 27.59
CA TYR A 420 -21.87 32.24 27.21
C TYR A 420 -21.57 33.35 26.19
N LEU A 421 -22.41 33.54 25.17
CA LEU A 421 -22.20 34.56 24.14
C LEU A 421 -22.51 36.00 24.58
N ARG A 422 -23.28 36.19 25.65
CA ARG A 422 -23.51 37.51 26.25
C ARG A 422 -22.34 37.97 27.12
N ALA A 423 -21.44 37.06 27.51
CA ALA A 423 -20.25 37.43 28.25
C ALA A 423 -19.32 38.30 27.39
N PRO A 424 -18.55 39.23 27.99
CA PRO A 424 -17.57 40.03 27.25
C PRO A 424 -16.59 39.15 26.46
N VAL A 425 -16.33 39.52 25.21
CA VAL A 425 -15.44 38.76 24.32
C VAL A 425 -14.02 38.74 24.88
N VAL A 426 -13.39 37.57 24.79
CA VAL A 426 -12.02 37.32 25.24
C VAL A 426 -11.22 36.84 24.04
N ALA A 427 -10.05 37.45 23.82
CA ALA A 427 -9.11 36.97 22.82
C ALA A 427 -8.31 35.78 23.36
N HIS A 428 -8.11 34.76 22.53
CA HIS A 428 -7.29 33.59 22.86
C HIS A 428 -6.12 33.46 21.89
N ILE A 429 -5.41 32.34 21.93
CA ILE A 429 -4.22 32.08 21.12
C ILE A 429 -4.45 32.46 19.65
N GLY A 430 -3.51 33.20 19.07
CA GLY A 430 -3.61 33.67 17.68
C GLY A 430 -3.12 35.09 17.48
N VAL A 431 -3.04 35.50 16.22
CA VAL A 431 -2.77 36.89 15.82
C VAL A 431 -4.09 37.53 15.42
N HIS A 432 -4.37 38.71 15.98
CA HIS A 432 -5.64 39.41 15.85
C HIS A 432 -5.42 40.85 15.39
N PRO A 433 -6.32 41.41 14.55
CA PRO A 433 -6.34 42.83 14.25
C PRO A 433 -6.74 43.66 15.49
N TRP A 434 -6.42 44.95 15.52
CA TRP A 434 -6.75 45.79 16.68
C TRP A 434 -8.25 46.07 16.81
N GLU A 435 -9.00 45.93 15.73
CA GLU A 435 -10.46 46.04 15.69
C GLU A 435 -11.18 44.80 16.28
N HIS A 436 -10.43 43.83 16.83
CA HIS A 436 -10.99 42.64 17.45
C HIS A 436 -11.99 42.99 18.57
N PRO A 437 -13.16 42.31 18.68
CA PRO A 437 -14.21 42.65 19.65
C PRO A 437 -13.81 42.58 21.14
N ALA A 438 -12.69 41.96 21.46
CA ALA A 438 -12.13 41.95 22.81
C ALA A 438 -11.45 43.28 23.20
N VAL A 439 -11.27 44.21 22.25
CA VAL A 439 -10.70 45.54 22.46
C VAL A 439 -11.83 46.57 22.63
N GLU A 440 -11.87 47.23 23.78
CA GLU A 440 -12.80 48.29 24.12
C GLU A 440 -12.06 49.64 24.18
N ARG A 441 -12.65 50.70 23.65
CA ARG A 441 -12.10 52.06 23.80
C ARG A 441 -12.47 52.63 25.15
N THR A 442 -11.49 53.15 25.89
CA THR A 442 -11.69 53.83 27.18
C THR A 442 -11.55 55.35 27.02
N SER A 443 -11.73 56.12 28.10
CA SER A 443 -11.57 57.58 28.08
C SER A 443 -10.14 58.05 27.78
N SER A 444 -9.13 57.22 28.06
CA SER A 444 -7.71 57.56 27.93
C SER A 444 -6.92 56.64 26.99
N GLY A 445 -7.56 55.61 26.42
CA GLY A 445 -6.88 54.61 25.60
C GLY A 445 -7.79 53.43 25.25
N TRP A 446 -7.30 52.22 25.54
CA TRP A 446 -7.97 50.96 25.20
C TRP A 446 -7.87 49.95 26.34
N ARG A 447 -8.86 49.06 26.43
CA ARG A 447 -8.90 47.90 27.31
C ARG A 447 -9.03 46.65 26.46
N LEU A 448 -8.22 45.62 26.69
CA LEU A 448 -8.28 44.35 25.99
C LEU A 448 -8.37 43.20 27.00
N ARG A 449 -9.23 42.21 26.73
CA ARG A 449 -9.37 40.99 27.52
C ARG A 449 -8.80 39.80 26.76
N PHE A 450 -7.91 39.04 27.38
CA PHE A 450 -7.33 37.85 26.74
C PHE A 450 -7.06 36.70 27.72
N VAL A 451 -6.93 35.48 27.20
CA VAL A 451 -6.50 34.28 27.95
C VAL A 451 -5.26 33.70 27.30
N GLY A 452 -4.16 33.67 28.06
CA GLY A 452 -2.87 33.14 27.64
C GLY A 452 -1.78 33.55 28.63
N THR A 453 -0.57 33.03 28.45
CA THR A 453 0.59 33.33 29.32
C THR A 453 1.37 34.55 28.85
N GLY A 454 1.00 35.13 27.71
CA GLY A 454 1.62 36.34 27.20
C GLY A 454 0.81 37.00 26.08
N ILE A 455 1.17 38.25 25.83
CA ILE A 455 0.60 39.07 24.76
C ILE A 455 1.70 39.92 24.11
N GLU A 456 1.65 40.04 22.80
CA GLU A 456 2.51 40.91 21.99
C GLU A 456 1.62 41.93 21.27
N LEU A 457 1.94 43.21 21.39
CA LEU A 457 1.26 44.29 20.68
C LEU A 457 2.08 44.63 19.43
N HIS A 458 1.44 44.87 18.30
CA HIS A 458 2.11 45.21 17.04
C HIS A 458 1.86 46.67 16.69
N GLY A 459 2.93 47.47 16.56
CA GLY A 459 2.83 48.88 16.18
C GLY A 459 2.35 49.80 17.31
N GLY A 460 1.99 51.05 16.98
CA GLY A 460 1.55 52.07 17.94
C GLY A 460 2.67 52.70 18.80
N LYS A 461 2.36 53.83 19.45
CA LYS A 461 3.22 54.47 20.47
C LYS A 461 2.53 54.41 21.83
N LEU A 462 3.01 53.51 22.67
CA LEU A 462 2.44 53.22 23.99
C LEU A 462 3.11 54.08 25.07
N MET A 463 2.31 54.66 25.96
CA MET A 463 2.76 55.52 27.06
C MET A 463 2.76 54.78 28.40
N ASN A 464 1.71 54.01 28.69
CA ASN A 464 1.61 53.20 29.91
C ASN A 464 0.77 51.95 29.64
N VAL A 465 1.12 50.84 30.30
CA VAL A 465 0.42 49.56 30.20
C VAL A 465 0.19 49.00 31.61
N VAL A 466 -1.07 48.70 31.88
CA VAL A 466 -1.54 48.12 33.15
C VAL A 466 -2.13 46.74 32.85
N ILE A 467 -1.68 45.70 33.56
CA ILE A 467 -2.29 44.37 33.50
C ILE A 467 -2.91 44.06 34.85
N ASP A 468 -4.19 43.68 34.85
CA ASP A 468 -4.94 43.28 36.05
C ASP A 468 -4.83 44.31 37.19
N GLY A 469 -4.76 45.60 36.84
CA GLY A 469 -4.63 46.72 37.77
C GLY A 469 -3.21 47.04 38.24
N GLN A 470 -2.17 46.37 37.71
CA GLN A 470 -0.76 46.64 38.03
C GLN A 470 0.00 47.22 36.83
N GLU A 471 0.71 48.34 37.04
CA GLU A 471 1.63 48.88 36.03
C GLU A 471 2.71 47.86 35.70
N THR A 472 2.86 47.55 34.41
CA THR A 472 3.77 46.51 33.94
C THR A 472 4.66 47.06 32.84
N SER A 473 5.97 46.98 33.03
CA SER A 473 6.94 47.33 31.98
C SER A 473 6.94 46.28 30.88
N MET A 474 6.76 46.70 29.62
CA MET A 474 6.87 45.81 28.47
C MET A 474 8.33 45.55 28.10
N ASN A 475 8.65 44.33 27.66
CA ASN A 475 9.92 44.03 27.01
C ASN A 475 9.76 44.21 25.49
N GLY A 476 10.17 45.36 24.97
CA GLY A 476 9.80 45.77 23.61
C GLY A 476 8.31 46.04 23.51
N GLN A 477 7.58 45.22 22.74
CA GLN A 477 6.11 45.26 22.66
C GLN A 477 5.44 44.00 23.23
N ALA A 478 6.14 43.19 24.02
CA ALA A 478 5.63 41.93 24.56
C ALA A 478 5.61 41.88 26.09
N ILE A 479 4.67 41.11 26.62
CA ILE A 479 4.51 40.76 28.04
C ILE A 479 4.37 39.24 28.09
N GLN A 480 5.16 38.59 28.94
CA GLN A 480 5.22 37.12 29.05
C GLN A 480 5.29 36.70 30.52
N GLY A 481 5.10 35.41 30.79
CA GLY A 481 5.18 34.84 32.14
C GLY A 481 3.92 35.06 32.98
N LEU A 482 2.79 35.38 32.34
CA LEU A 482 1.49 35.45 33.00
C LEU A 482 0.95 34.04 33.29
N ALA A 483 0.01 33.94 34.23
CA ALA A 483 -0.72 32.70 34.44
C ALA A 483 -1.60 32.39 33.22
N ASP A 484 -1.92 31.11 32.96
CA ASP A 484 -2.83 30.75 31.85
C ASP A 484 -4.30 30.97 32.25
N THR A 485 -4.66 32.22 32.50
CA THR A 485 -5.95 32.68 33.02
C THR A 485 -6.47 33.88 32.24
N LEU A 486 -7.64 34.40 32.61
CA LEU A 486 -8.18 35.63 32.03
C LEU A 486 -7.39 36.83 32.56
N HIS A 487 -6.89 37.66 31.64
CA HIS A 487 -6.20 38.91 31.92
C HIS A 487 -6.92 40.10 31.27
N THR A 488 -6.84 41.26 31.93
CA THR A 488 -7.29 42.54 31.38
C THR A 488 -6.10 43.48 31.27
N ILE A 489 -5.78 43.90 30.05
CA ILE A 489 -4.74 44.88 29.76
C ILE A 489 -5.38 46.24 29.45
N GLU A 490 -4.94 47.29 30.12
CA GLU A 490 -5.29 48.68 29.81
C GLU A 490 -4.06 49.37 29.23
N VAL A 491 -4.23 49.93 28.04
CA VAL A 491 -3.16 50.53 27.26
C VAL A 491 -3.50 51.99 27.00
N ASN A 492 -2.65 52.89 27.49
CA ASN A 492 -2.72 54.33 27.21
C ASN A 492 -1.65 54.69 26.17
N GLY A 493 -2.00 55.46 25.14
CA GLY A 493 -1.07 55.82 24.07
C GLY A 493 -1.62 56.89 23.12
N GLU A 494 -0.73 57.48 22.33
CA GLU A 494 -1.11 58.51 21.33
C GLU A 494 -1.78 57.88 20.10
N THR A 495 -1.32 56.68 19.71
CA THR A 495 -1.82 55.95 18.55
C THR A 495 -2.12 54.49 18.90
N PRO A 496 -3.23 53.92 18.37
CA PRO A 496 -3.55 52.52 18.61
C PRO A 496 -2.50 51.59 17.97
N PRO A 497 -2.24 50.42 18.55
CA PRO A 497 -1.61 49.31 17.86
C PRO A 497 -2.35 48.94 16.56
N THR A 498 -1.65 48.30 15.63
CA THR A 498 -2.25 47.74 14.41
C THR A 498 -2.81 46.33 14.61
N GLY A 499 -2.38 45.64 15.67
CA GLY A 499 -2.84 44.30 16.02
C GLY A 499 -2.15 43.78 17.27
N PHE A 500 -2.45 42.54 17.65
CA PHE A 500 -1.84 41.87 18.79
C PHE A 500 -1.79 40.36 18.59
N ALA A 501 -0.89 39.68 19.30
CA ALA A 501 -0.80 38.24 19.35
C ALA A 501 -0.92 37.74 20.79
N VAL A 502 -1.77 36.76 21.02
CA VAL A 502 -1.87 36.06 22.31
C VAL A 502 -1.05 34.78 22.22
N ILE A 503 -0.22 34.54 23.25
CA ILE A 503 0.73 33.43 23.33
C ILE A 503 0.38 32.58 24.55
N ARG A 504 0.58 31.27 24.42
CA ARG A 504 0.37 30.30 25.50
C ARG A 504 1.60 29.40 25.62
N ASP A 505 2.37 29.65 26.66
CA ASP A 505 3.50 28.81 27.03
C ASP A 505 2.96 27.51 27.63
N LEU A 506 3.30 26.41 26.99
CA LEU A 506 2.92 25.08 27.46
C LEU A 506 4.05 24.57 28.38
N PRO A 507 3.78 24.34 29.68
CA PRO A 507 4.77 23.76 30.58
C PRO A 507 5.29 22.44 29.98
N TRP A 508 6.61 22.22 30.05
CA TRP A 508 7.27 21.03 29.50
C TRP A 508 7.36 20.95 27.96
N ARG A 509 6.85 21.94 27.21
CA ARG A 509 6.94 21.93 25.75
C ARG A 509 8.38 21.86 25.24
N SER A 510 9.33 22.50 25.93
CA SER A 510 10.76 22.38 25.62
C SER A 510 11.29 20.95 25.75
N LEU A 511 10.74 20.12 26.65
CA LEU A 511 11.08 18.70 26.74
C LEU A 511 10.45 17.91 25.59
N GLY A 512 9.27 18.29 25.10
CA GLY A 512 8.69 17.74 23.88
C GLY A 512 9.51 18.08 22.63
N ASP A 513 9.86 19.36 22.47
CA ASP A 513 10.59 19.86 21.29
C ASP A 513 12.07 19.42 21.28
N TYR A 514 12.77 19.46 22.43
CA TYR A 514 14.21 19.22 22.50
C TYR A 514 14.60 17.89 23.16
N GLY A 515 13.72 17.25 23.94
CA GLY A 515 13.98 15.95 24.55
C GLY A 515 14.34 14.88 23.52
N PRO A 516 13.57 14.74 22.42
CA PRO A 516 13.93 13.85 21.33
C PRO A 516 15.31 14.17 20.73
N LEU A 517 15.64 15.45 20.53
CA LEU A 517 16.93 15.88 20.00
C LEU A 517 18.09 15.49 20.92
N ILE A 518 17.95 15.70 22.24
CA ILE A 518 18.94 15.31 23.24
C ILE A 518 19.13 13.79 23.25
N LEU A 519 18.04 13.02 23.16
CA LEU A 519 18.09 11.57 23.12
C LEU A 519 18.74 11.06 21.82
N VAL A 520 18.46 11.71 20.67
CA VAL A 520 19.14 11.42 19.39
C VAL A 520 20.63 11.72 19.48
N ALA A 521 21.03 12.85 20.06
CA ALA A 521 22.44 13.18 20.28
C ALA A 521 23.09 12.16 21.23
N GLY A 522 22.40 11.77 22.30
CA GLY A 522 22.83 10.71 23.21
C GLY A 522 23.03 9.37 22.50
N LEU A 523 22.09 8.98 21.65
CA LEU A 523 22.17 7.78 20.81
C LEU A 523 23.35 7.85 19.84
N ALA A 524 23.61 9.00 19.23
CA ALA A 524 24.74 9.20 18.33
C ALA A 524 26.08 9.04 19.08
N VAL A 525 26.22 9.64 20.26
CA VAL A 525 27.43 9.53 21.09
C VAL A 525 27.63 8.10 21.59
N VAL A 526 26.59 7.48 22.15
CA VAL A 526 26.65 6.10 22.63
C VAL A 526 26.92 5.14 21.47
N GLY A 527 26.32 5.36 20.30
CA GLY A 527 26.58 4.62 19.08
C GLY A 527 28.04 4.73 18.63
N ALA A 528 28.61 5.95 18.59
CA ALA A 528 30.01 6.17 18.24
C ALA A 528 30.97 5.49 19.22
N LEU A 529 30.70 5.60 20.53
CA LEU A 529 31.47 4.93 21.56
C LEU A 529 31.38 3.40 21.45
N THR A 530 30.18 2.87 21.19
CA THR A 530 29.95 1.44 20.96
C THR A 530 30.73 0.96 19.74
N MET A 531 30.70 1.73 18.64
CA MET A 531 31.40 1.42 17.40
C MET A 531 32.92 1.40 17.60
N ARG A 532 33.48 2.37 18.33
CA ARG A 532 34.91 2.38 18.67
C ARG A 532 35.32 1.10 19.41
N THR A 533 34.54 0.69 20.40
CA THR A 533 34.81 -0.54 21.17
C THR A 533 34.63 -1.79 20.30
N ALA A 534 33.64 -1.78 19.41
CA ALA A 534 33.37 -2.87 18.47
C ALA A 534 34.51 -3.04 17.45
N LEU A 535 35.08 -1.96 16.91
CA LEU A 535 36.21 -2.00 15.98
C LEU A 535 37.46 -2.64 16.63
N GLN A 536 37.74 -2.32 17.89
CA GLN A 536 38.86 -2.95 18.60
C GLN A 536 38.64 -4.44 18.86
N MET A 537 37.39 -4.83 19.15
CA MET A 537 37.02 -6.24 19.26
C MET A 537 37.10 -6.94 17.90
N LEU A 538 36.72 -6.25 16.81
CA LEU A 538 36.85 -6.73 15.45
C LEU A 538 38.31 -7.00 15.08
N ASP A 539 39.25 -6.12 15.45
CA ASP A 539 40.69 -6.37 15.24
C ASP A 539 41.17 -7.64 15.94
N HIS A 540 40.73 -7.85 17.19
CA HIS A 540 41.07 -9.06 17.94
C HIS A 540 40.47 -10.33 17.33
N LEU A 541 39.22 -10.23 16.83
CA LEU A 541 38.54 -11.29 16.11
C LEU A 541 39.18 -11.58 14.76
N LEU A 542 39.62 -10.54 14.03
CA LEU A 542 40.34 -10.66 12.76
C LEU A 542 41.69 -11.37 12.94
N HIS A 543 42.39 -11.09 14.04
CA HIS A 543 43.63 -11.79 14.37
C HIS A 543 43.41 -13.28 14.63
N HIS A 544 42.38 -13.64 15.40
CA HIS A 544 41.98 -15.04 15.58
C HIS A 544 41.48 -15.68 14.27
N TRP A 545 40.74 -14.92 13.46
CA TRP A 545 40.26 -15.36 12.15
C TRP A 545 41.40 -15.74 11.21
N GLN A 546 42.51 -15.00 11.25
CA GLN A 546 43.72 -15.30 10.49
C GLN A 546 44.38 -16.63 10.92
N GLN A 547 44.19 -17.08 12.17
CA GLN A 547 44.73 -18.33 12.69
C GLN A 547 43.85 -19.56 12.37
N ILE A 548 42.60 -19.37 11.95
CA ILE A 548 41.72 -20.47 11.54
C ILE A 548 42.18 -21.02 10.18
N ALA A 549 42.26 -22.35 10.07
CA ALA A 549 42.58 -23.03 8.81
C ALA A 549 41.63 -22.62 7.67
N ASP A 550 42.16 -22.49 6.45
CA ASP A 550 41.41 -21.97 5.29
C ASP A 550 40.08 -22.67 5.06
N GLU A 551 40.05 -24.00 5.13
CA GLU A 551 38.83 -24.80 4.96
C GLU A 551 37.74 -24.42 5.96
N ARG A 552 38.10 -24.22 7.23
CA ARG A 552 37.15 -23.78 8.27
C ARG A 552 36.68 -22.34 8.02
N ARG A 553 37.55 -21.46 7.52
CA ARG A 553 37.14 -20.10 7.13
C ARG A 553 36.11 -20.12 6.01
N GLU A 554 36.25 -21.00 5.03
CA GLU A 554 35.28 -21.10 3.93
C GLU A 554 33.89 -21.47 4.43
N TRP A 555 33.81 -22.48 5.31
CA TRP A 555 32.54 -22.90 5.89
C TRP A 555 31.90 -21.81 6.74
N ILE A 556 32.70 -21.07 7.51
CA ILE A 556 32.17 -19.95 8.31
C ILE A 556 31.69 -18.80 7.41
N ILE A 557 32.45 -18.40 6.38
CA ILE A 557 32.00 -17.37 5.43
C ILE A 557 30.72 -17.82 4.72
N PHE A 558 30.67 -19.06 4.25
CA PHE A 558 29.49 -19.62 3.60
C PHE A 558 28.27 -19.60 4.54
N ALA A 559 28.43 -20.00 5.80
CA ALA A 559 27.37 -19.95 6.80
C ALA A 559 26.92 -18.51 7.10
N LEU A 560 27.86 -17.57 7.23
CA LEU A 560 27.56 -16.15 7.45
C LEU A 560 26.83 -15.53 6.24
N GLN A 561 27.21 -15.89 5.01
CA GLN A 561 26.46 -15.53 3.80
C GLN A 561 25.02 -16.03 3.91
N GLY A 562 24.81 -17.28 4.33
CA GLY A 562 23.46 -17.83 4.53
C GLY A 562 22.63 -17.11 5.59
N ILE A 563 23.23 -16.84 6.76
CA ILE A 563 22.55 -16.15 7.87
C ILE A 563 22.17 -14.72 7.47
N THR A 564 23.10 -13.98 6.87
CA THR A 564 22.87 -12.58 6.46
C THR A 564 21.84 -12.48 5.33
N LEU A 565 21.87 -13.42 4.38
CA LEU A 565 20.85 -13.57 3.35
C LEU A 565 19.48 -13.92 3.94
N ALA A 566 19.42 -14.83 4.91
CA ALA A 566 18.19 -15.19 5.60
C ALA A 566 17.61 -14.02 6.39
N ILE A 567 18.45 -13.21 7.06
CA ILE A 567 18.03 -11.96 7.72
C ILE A 567 17.48 -10.99 6.68
N ALA A 568 18.17 -10.75 5.56
CA ALA A 568 17.68 -9.86 4.51
C ALA A 568 16.32 -10.31 3.97
N TYR A 569 16.15 -11.62 3.79
CA TYR A 569 14.95 -12.23 3.24
C TYR A 569 13.78 -12.26 4.22
N ARG A 570 14.02 -12.52 5.53
CA ARG A 570 12.98 -12.63 6.56
C ARG A 570 12.71 -11.35 7.35
N ALA A 571 13.62 -10.38 7.29
CA ALA A 571 13.43 -9.05 7.86
C ALA A 571 12.09 -8.44 7.42
N SER A 572 11.63 -7.44 8.17
CA SER A 572 10.53 -6.56 7.75
C SER A 572 10.67 -6.14 6.29
N ALA A 573 9.55 -5.94 5.60
CA ALA A 573 9.54 -5.42 4.24
C ALA A 573 10.08 -3.98 4.11
N GLN A 574 10.33 -3.33 5.25
CA GLN A 574 11.00 -2.04 5.29
C GLN A 574 12.45 -2.14 4.82
N LEU A 575 12.85 -1.18 3.99
CA LEU A 575 14.16 -1.15 3.35
C LEU A 575 15.32 -1.17 4.35
N PRO A 576 15.34 -0.36 5.44
CA PRO A 576 16.49 -0.33 6.35
C PRO A 576 16.81 -1.67 7.01
N ILE A 577 15.78 -2.42 7.41
CA ILE A 577 15.94 -3.71 8.09
C ILE A 577 16.41 -4.78 7.10
N THR A 578 15.88 -4.76 5.87
CA THR A 578 16.36 -5.61 4.79
C THR A 578 17.84 -5.34 4.48
N MET A 579 18.26 -4.07 4.48
CA MET A 579 19.65 -3.67 4.26
C MET A 579 20.62 -4.14 5.35
N LEU A 580 20.18 -4.28 6.61
CA LEU A 580 21.00 -4.82 7.69
C LEU A 580 21.45 -6.27 7.43
N GLY A 581 20.65 -7.07 6.73
CA GLY A 581 21.06 -8.40 6.28
C GLY A 581 21.81 -8.37 4.94
N PHE A 582 21.34 -7.54 4.00
CA PHE A 582 21.86 -7.56 2.62
C PHE A 582 23.27 -6.99 2.49
N LEU A 583 23.60 -5.90 3.21
CA LEU A 583 24.93 -5.29 3.12
C LEU A 583 26.06 -6.22 3.61
N PRO A 584 25.93 -6.93 4.75
CA PRO A 584 26.87 -7.98 5.12
C PRO A 584 26.97 -9.10 4.08
N PHE A 585 25.84 -9.56 3.52
CA PHE A 585 25.85 -10.57 2.46
C PHE A 585 26.64 -10.12 1.23
N LEU A 586 26.45 -8.87 0.79
CA LEU A 586 27.19 -8.28 -0.32
C LEU A 586 28.69 -8.18 -0.02
N GLY A 587 29.06 -7.72 1.18
CA GLY A 587 30.47 -7.64 1.60
C GLY A 587 31.15 -9.02 1.62
N LEU A 588 30.49 -10.02 2.18
CA LEU A 588 30.96 -11.41 2.18
C LEU A 588 31.01 -12.00 0.76
N SER A 589 30.10 -11.60 -0.12
CA SER A 589 30.09 -12.03 -1.53
C SER A 589 31.25 -11.43 -2.32
N ILE A 590 31.59 -10.15 -2.11
CA ILE A 590 32.80 -9.53 -2.68
C ILE A 590 34.05 -10.27 -2.16
N ALA A 591 34.07 -10.59 -0.87
CA ALA A 591 35.18 -11.30 -0.24
C ALA A 591 35.31 -12.77 -0.65
N ARG A 592 34.25 -13.44 -1.11
CA ARG A 592 34.23 -14.84 -1.60
C ARG A 592 33.08 -15.08 -2.61
N PRO A 593 33.20 -14.60 -3.86
CA PRO A 593 32.15 -14.75 -4.87
C PRO A 593 31.98 -16.21 -5.32
N ASP A 594 33.02 -17.01 -5.16
CA ASP A 594 33.04 -18.46 -5.39
C ASP A 594 32.22 -19.27 -4.35
N LEU A 595 31.99 -18.70 -3.16
CA LEU A 595 31.05 -19.25 -2.18
C LEU A 595 29.63 -18.72 -2.44
N ALA A 596 29.50 -17.45 -2.80
CA ALA A 596 28.22 -16.80 -3.06
C ALA A 596 27.42 -17.47 -4.19
N ILE A 597 28.09 -17.94 -5.25
CA ILE A 597 27.44 -18.64 -6.36
C ILE A 597 26.69 -19.92 -5.92
N ARG A 598 27.09 -20.56 -4.82
CA ARG A 598 26.40 -21.73 -4.25
C ARG A 598 25.00 -21.37 -3.76
N TRP A 599 24.82 -20.14 -3.25
CA TRP A 599 23.53 -19.65 -2.79
C TRP A 599 22.54 -19.39 -3.93
N VAL A 600 23.02 -19.12 -5.16
CA VAL A 600 22.13 -19.03 -6.33
C VAL A 600 21.37 -20.35 -6.45
N ALA A 601 22.09 -21.47 -6.57
CA ALA A 601 21.52 -22.80 -6.72
C ALA A 601 20.59 -23.22 -5.56
N ILE A 602 20.94 -22.84 -4.32
CA ILE A 602 20.12 -23.14 -3.12
C ILE A 602 18.80 -22.37 -3.14
N THR A 603 18.79 -21.14 -3.67
CA THR A 603 17.64 -20.24 -3.59
C THR A 603 16.75 -20.26 -4.83
N VAL A 604 17.19 -20.86 -5.95
CA VAL A 604 16.37 -21.01 -7.16
C VAL A 604 14.99 -21.63 -6.87
N PRO A 605 14.85 -22.71 -6.07
CA PRO A 605 13.54 -23.30 -5.75
C PRO A 605 12.55 -22.34 -5.07
N LEU A 606 13.00 -21.20 -4.56
CA LEU A 606 12.18 -20.21 -3.85
C LEU A 606 11.59 -19.14 -4.78
N TYR A 607 11.63 -19.31 -6.10
CA TYR A 607 11.21 -18.24 -7.04
C TYR A 607 9.74 -17.82 -6.92
N PHE A 608 8.86 -18.69 -6.40
CA PHE A 608 7.46 -18.37 -6.09
C PHE A 608 7.28 -17.64 -4.75
N ILE A 609 8.35 -17.47 -3.99
CA ILE A 609 8.35 -16.81 -2.67
C ILE A 609 9.34 -15.64 -2.75
N PRO A 610 9.05 -14.57 -3.51
CA PRO A 610 9.97 -13.43 -3.59
C PRO A 610 9.90 -12.56 -2.33
N LYS A 611 10.97 -11.81 -2.07
CA LYS A 611 11.01 -10.79 -1.01
C LYS A 611 10.27 -9.55 -1.47
N GLY A 612 9.18 -9.21 -0.79
CA GLY A 612 8.52 -7.91 -0.92
C GLY A 612 9.27 -6.81 -0.15
N ILE A 613 9.49 -5.68 -0.82
CA ILE A 613 9.95 -4.43 -0.21
C ILE A 613 8.83 -3.41 -0.38
N PHE A 614 8.28 -2.93 0.74
CA PHE A 614 7.20 -1.94 0.81
C PHE A 614 7.69 -0.79 1.68
N ASP A 615 8.00 0.36 1.07
CA ASP A 615 8.45 1.52 1.83
C ASP A 615 8.13 2.83 1.08
N ALA A 616 6.93 3.37 1.33
CA ALA A 616 6.47 4.63 0.76
C ALA A 616 7.41 5.81 1.08
N ARG A 617 8.16 5.74 2.19
CA ARG A 617 9.14 6.79 2.59
C ARG A 617 10.27 6.95 1.58
N PHE A 618 10.61 5.90 0.83
CA PHE A 618 11.65 5.91 -0.19
C PHE A 618 11.07 5.95 -1.62
N GLY A 619 9.79 6.32 -1.78
CA GLY A 619 9.13 6.37 -3.09
C GLY A 619 8.84 5.00 -3.71
N ILE A 620 8.86 3.93 -2.90
CA ILE A 620 8.45 2.60 -3.35
C ILE A 620 6.92 2.53 -3.28
N ARG A 621 6.27 2.32 -4.43
CA ARG A 621 4.79 2.22 -4.59
C ARG A 621 4.16 1.27 -3.57
N ASP A 622 2.88 1.46 -3.25
CA ASP A 622 2.12 0.61 -2.31
C ASP A 622 2.04 -0.86 -2.77
N SER A 623 2.12 -1.12 -4.07
CA SER A 623 2.21 -2.48 -4.63
C SER A 623 3.56 -3.18 -4.33
N GLY A 624 4.54 -2.45 -3.81
CA GLY A 624 5.88 -2.92 -3.49
C GLY A 624 6.75 -3.34 -4.68
N ILE A 625 7.97 -3.74 -4.36
CA ILE A 625 8.89 -4.41 -5.29
C ILE A 625 9.10 -5.84 -4.80
N TYR A 626 8.83 -6.83 -5.65
CA TYR A 626 9.08 -8.24 -5.36
C TYR A 626 10.36 -8.72 -6.01
N LEU A 627 11.30 -9.18 -5.20
CA LEU A 627 12.62 -9.61 -5.62
C LEU A 627 12.78 -11.12 -5.37
N PRO A 628 12.81 -11.96 -6.41
CA PRO A 628 13.16 -13.37 -6.27
C PRO A 628 14.56 -13.50 -5.67
N LEU A 629 14.70 -14.35 -4.66
CA LEU A 629 15.96 -14.41 -3.89
C LEU A 629 17.16 -14.85 -4.75
N HIS A 630 16.95 -15.80 -5.66
CA HIS A 630 18.01 -16.26 -6.57
C HIS A 630 18.49 -15.17 -7.53
N GLU A 631 17.59 -14.29 -7.99
CA GLU A 631 17.94 -13.14 -8.84
C GLU A 631 18.84 -12.18 -8.07
N VAL A 632 18.45 -11.82 -6.84
CA VAL A 632 19.26 -10.98 -5.95
C VAL A 632 20.65 -11.58 -5.71
N VAL A 633 20.71 -12.90 -5.41
CA VAL A 633 21.97 -13.60 -5.18
C VAL A 633 22.83 -13.69 -6.44
N LEU A 634 22.22 -13.91 -7.62
CA LEU A 634 22.94 -14.00 -8.89
C LEU A 634 23.57 -12.66 -9.26
N TRP A 635 22.80 -11.57 -9.21
CA TRP A 635 23.31 -10.24 -9.55
C TRP A 635 24.36 -9.75 -8.55
N THR A 636 24.16 -9.99 -7.25
CA THR A 636 25.20 -9.68 -6.25
C THR A 636 26.47 -10.50 -6.46
N THR A 637 26.35 -11.79 -6.76
CA THR A 637 27.50 -12.64 -7.09
C THR A 637 28.21 -12.15 -8.36
N THR A 638 27.45 -11.70 -9.36
CA THR A 638 27.98 -11.13 -10.61
C THR A 638 28.78 -9.87 -10.32
N ILE A 639 28.18 -8.91 -9.60
CA ILE A 639 28.83 -7.65 -9.21
C ILE A 639 30.07 -7.93 -8.37
N ALA A 640 29.97 -8.83 -7.40
CA ALA A 640 31.08 -9.24 -6.55
C ALA A 640 32.23 -9.86 -7.35
N THR A 641 31.92 -10.71 -8.34
CA THR A 641 32.92 -11.30 -9.25
C THR A 641 33.58 -10.22 -10.11
N ILE A 642 32.80 -9.27 -10.65
CA ILE A 642 33.31 -8.15 -11.43
C ILE A 642 34.25 -7.27 -10.58
N ILE A 643 33.84 -6.89 -9.37
CA ILE A 643 34.66 -6.07 -8.46
C ILE A 643 35.97 -6.77 -8.10
N ARG A 644 35.90 -8.05 -7.72
CA ARG A 644 37.06 -8.81 -7.27
C ARG A 644 38.03 -9.13 -8.42
N ASP A 645 37.49 -9.55 -9.56
CA ASP A 645 38.27 -10.09 -10.66
C ASP A 645 38.40 -9.08 -11.83
N TRP A 646 38.05 -7.79 -11.65
CA TRP A 646 38.07 -6.73 -12.69
C TRP A 646 39.33 -6.74 -13.54
N ARG A 647 40.50 -6.84 -12.90
CA ARG A 647 41.80 -6.82 -13.58
C ARG A 647 42.06 -8.07 -14.42
N GLN A 648 41.38 -9.16 -14.13
CA GLN A 648 41.51 -10.46 -14.80
C GLN A 648 40.48 -10.63 -15.94
N LEU A 649 39.41 -9.81 -15.98
CA LEU A 649 38.36 -9.79 -17.01
C LEU A 649 38.85 -9.23 -18.38
N ARG A 650 39.94 -9.77 -18.93
CA ARG A 650 40.42 -9.47 -20.28
C ARG A 650 39.80 -10.43 -21.30
N TRP A 651 39.60 -9.95 -22.53
CA TRP A 651 39.10 -10.77 -23.64
C TRP A 651 40.01 -11.99 -23.88
N PRO A 652 39.46 -13.21 -23.99
CA PRO A 652 40.26 -14.40 -24.24
C PRO A 652 40.92 -14.36 -25.62
N GLY A 653 42.14 -14.88 -25.73
CA GLY A 653 42.87 -14.95 -27.00
C GLY A 653 42.19 -15.87 -28.04
N PHE A 654 42.46 -15.61 -29.33
CA PHE A 654 41.81 -16.24 -30.49
C PHE A 654 41.76 -17.79 -30.48
N LYS A 655 42.82 -18.46 -30.00
CA LYS A 655 42.86 -19.94 -29.88
C LYS A 655 41.85 -20.51 -28.89
N VAL A 656 41.56 -19.79 -27.80
CA VAL A 656 40.55 -20.18 -26.80
C VAL A 656 39.14 -20.03 -27.39
N LEU A 657 38.94 -19.04 -28.27
CA LEU A 657 37.69 -18.83 -28.97
C LEU A 657 37.33 -20.05 -29.85
N GLN A 658 38.29 -20.60 -30.61
CA GLN A 658 38.06 -21.73 -31.52
C GLN A 658 37.64 -23.04 -30.81
N THR A 659 38.21 -23.37 -29.65
CA THR A 659 37.84 -24.60 -28.91
C THR A 659 36.57 -24.41 -28.08
N THR A 660 36.27 -23.18 -27.68
CA THR A 660 35.11 -22.85 -26.83
C THR A 660 33.84 -22.58 -27.66
N ILE A 661 33.95 -22.18 -28.93
CA ILE A 661 32.80 -21.80 -29.77
C ILE A 661 31.79 -22.93 -29.95
N TRP A 662 32.24 -24.17 -30.19
CA TRP A 662 31.35 -25.33 -30.33
C TRP A 662 30.67 -25.75 -29.02
N VAL A 663 31.19 -25.31 -27.87
CA VAL A 663 30.58 -25.52 -26.56
C VAL A 663 29.52 -24.44 -26.28
N LEU A 664 29.76 -23.21 -26.71
CA LEU A 664 28.87 -22.07 -26.48
C LEU A 664 27.80 -21.88 -27.56
N LEU A 665 27.96 -22.47 -28.74
CA LEU A 665 27.03 -22.28 -29.86
C LEU A 665 25.57 -22.66 -29.53
N PRO A 666 25.26 -23.75 -28.80
CA PRO A 666 23.89 -24.00 -28.33
C PRO A 666 23.33 -22.87 -27.45
N ALA A 667 24.14 -22.33 -26.52
CA ALA A 667 23.75 -21.20 -25.68
C ALA A 667 23.56 -19.90 -26.49
N GLY A 668 24.40 -19.67 -27.49
CA GLY A 668 24.26 -18.55 -28.43
C GLY A 668 22.97 -18.63 -29.23
N LEU A 669 22.58 -19.81 -29.72
CA LEU A 669 21.30 -20.00 -30.41
C LEU A 669 20.10 -19.79 -29.48
N VAL A 670 20.19 -20.23 -28.23
CA VAL A 670 19.14 -19.97 -27.21
C VAL A 670 19.00 -18.47 -26.93
N LEU A 671 20.13 -17.75 -26.77
CA LEU A 671 20.13 -16.30 -26.58
C LEU A 671 19.53 -15.57 -27.79
N LEU A 672 19.95 -15.93 -29.01
CA LEU A 672 19.41 -15.36 -30.24
C LEU A 672 17.92 -15.67 -30.41
N GLY A 673 17.48 -16.89 -30.09
CA GLY A 673 16.06 -17.28 -30.09
C GLY A 673 15.25 -16.51 -29.05
N GLY A 674 15.82 -16.25 -27.87
CA GLY A 674 15.19 -15.40 -26.85
C GLY A 674 15.05 -13.94 -27.28
N LEU A 675 16.14 -13.36 -27.82
CA LEU A 675 16.12 -11.99 -28.36
C LEU A 675 15.13 -11.88 -29.51
N TRP A 676 15.11 -12.86 -30.42
CA TRP A 676 14.11 -12.98 -31.46
C TRP A 676 12.69 -13.03 -30.88
N GLY A 677 12.46 -13.85 -29.85
CA GLY A 677 11.19 -13.95 -29.15
C GLY A 677 10.71 -12.64 -28.53
N VAL A 678 11.61 -11.75 -28.08
CA VAL A 678 11.24 -10.39 -27.64
C VAL A 678 10.89 -9.48 -28.82
N LEU A 679 11.63 -9.59 -29.93
CA LEU A 679 11.40 -8.76 -31.11
C LEU A 679 10.03 -9.01 -31.75
N ILE A 680 9.57 -10.27 -31.75
CA ILE A 680 8.29 -10.68 -32.37
C ILE A 680 7.09 -10.67 -31.41
N ALA A 681 7.30 -10.41 -30.12
CA ALA A 681 6.24 -10.44 -29.12
C ALA A 681 5.23 -9.30 -29.32
N GLU A 682 3.93 -9.62 -29.23
CA GLU A 682 2.83 -8.64 -29.26
C GLU A 682 2.92 -7.68 -28.05
N VAL A 683 3.22 -8.23 -26.87
CA VAL A 683 3.43 -7.47 -25.63
C VAL A 683 4.86 -7.68 -25.13
N ARG A 684 5.71 -6.66 -25.32
CA ARG A 684 7.15 -6.74 -25.02
C ARG A 684 7.51 -6.81 -23.54
N GLY A 685 6.66 -6.30 -22.65
CA GLY A 685 6.92 -6.29 -21.20
C GLY A 685 7.10 -7.69 -20.61
N PRO A 686 6.10 -8.58 -20.71
CA PRO A 686 6.20 -9.99 -20.31
C PRO A 686 7.35 -10.73 -21.01
N ALA A 687 7.55 -10.48 -22.32
CA ALA A 687 8.64 -11.08 -23.08
C ALA A 687 10.04 -10.72 -22.55
N LEU A 688 10.26 -9.45 -22.16
CA LEU A 688 11.52 -9.00 -21.54
C LEU A 688 11.76 -9.65 -20.18
N ARG A 689 10.71 -9.81 -19.37
CA ARG A 689 10.79 -10.51 -18.08
C ARG A 689 11.21 -11.96 -18.29
N GLU A 690 10.58 -12.65 -19.24
CA GLU A 690 10.89 -14.05 -19.54
C GLU A 690 12.29 -14.23 -20.15
N LEU A 691 12.72 -13.33 -21.04
CA LEU A 691 14.10 -13.32 -21.56
C LEU A 691 15.11 -13.24 -20.41
N ARG A 692 14.88 -12.32 -19.46
CA ARG A 692 15.74 -12.15 -18.30
C ARG A 692 15.80 -13.43 -17.47
N TRP A 693 14.65 -13.94 -17.01
CA TRP A 693 14.59 -15.04 -16.05
C TRP A 693 14.89 -16.43 -16.64
N MET A 694 14.52 -16.69 -17.90
CA MET A 694 14.63 -18.04 -18.49
C MET A 694 15.86 -18.22 -19.36
N ILE A 695 16.51 -17.14 -19.78
CA ILE A 695 17.63 -17.20 -20.74
C ILE A 695 18.85 -16.48 -20.19
N ILE A 696 18.76 -15.17 -19.91
CA ILE A 696 19.93 -14.39 -19.51
C ILE A 696 20.48 -14.87 -18.16
N GLU A 697 19.64 -15.00 -17.14
CA GLU A 697 20.06 -15.37 -15.79
C GLU A 697 20.66 -16.79 -15.70
N PRO A 698 20.03 -17.85 -16.25
CA PRO A 698 20.65 -19.18 -16.27
C PRO A 698 21.99 -19.22 -17.04
N LEU A 699 22.10 -18.49 -18.15
CA LEU A 699 23.35 -18.41 -18.91
C LEU A 699 24.44 -17.64 -18.17
N LEU A 700 24.07 -16.55 -17.49
CA LEU A 700 24.96 -15.79 -16.62
C LEU A 700 25.47 -16.67 -15.47
N PHE A 701 24.57 -17.43 -14.83
CA PHE A 701 24.92 -18.37 -13.76
C PHE A 701 25.96 -19.41 -14.21
N ILE A 702 25.77 -20.04 -15.37
CA ILE A 702 26.79 -20.95 -15.92
C ILE A 702 28.06 -20.20 -16.33
N GLY A 703 27.95 -18.97 -16.84
CA GLY A 703 29.11 -18.11 -17.15
C GLY A 703 29.97 -17.81 -15.93
N LEU A 704 29.36 -17.59 -14.77
CA LEU A 704 30.08 -17.39 -13.50
C LEU A 704 30.71 -18.69 -12.99
N LEU A 705 29.99 -19.82 -13.07
CA LEU A 705 30.57 -21.14 -12.78
C LEU A 705 31.80 -21.40 -13.66
N TRP A 706 31.66 -21.12 -14.95
CA TRP A 706 32.72 -21.25 -15.94
C TRP A 706 33.96 -20.43 -15.57
N TRP A 707 33.71 -19.19 -15.18
CA TRP A 707 34.74 -18.23 -14.81
C TRP A 707 35.51 -18.69 -13.57
N HIS A 708 34.80 -19.02 -12.49
CA HIS A 708 35.44 -19.41 -11.22
C HIS A 708 36.25 -20.70 -11.36
N GLU A 709 35.73 -21.72 -12.07
CA GLU A 709 36.48 -22.95 -12.36
C GLU A 709 37.76 -22.66 -13.16
N ARG A 710 37.72 -21.74 -14.14
CA ARG A 710 38.92 -21.33 -14.89
C ARG A 710 39.97 -20.62 -14.03
N GLN A 711 39.55 -19.94 -12.98
CA GLN A 711 40.46 -19.33 -12.00
C GLN A 711 40.99 -20.34 -10.97
N GLY A 712 40.72 -21.65 -11.15
CA GLY A 712 41.15 -22.71 -10.24
C GLY A 712 40.30 -22.82 -8.97
N ARG A 713 39.12 -22.18 -8.92
CA ARG A 713 38.19 -22.24 -7.78
C ARG A 713 37.19 -23.35 -8.04
N ALA A 714 37.29 -24.46 -7.31
CA ALA A 714 36.38 -25.59 -7.45
C ALA A 714 34.98 -25.25 -6.89
N VAL A 715 34.07 -24.85 -7.78
CA VAL A 715 32.72 -24.37 -7.45
C VAL A 715 31.61 -25.30 -7.94
N PHE A 716 31.87 -26.11 -8.97
CA PHE A 716 30.85 -26.91 -9.63
C PHE A 716 30.18 -27.93 -8.69
N TYR A 717 30.96 -28.82 -8.05
CA TYR A 717 30.41 -29.83 -7.15
C TYR A 717 29.68 -29.21 -5.94
N PRO A 718 30.22 -28.19 -5.25
CA PRO A 718 29.49 -27.49 -4.19
C PRO A 718 28.17 -26.88 -4.65
N VAL A 719 28.15 -26.27 -5.84
CA VAL A 719 26.92 -25.69 -6.43
C VAL A 719 25.90 -26.77 -6.75
N LEU A 720 26.35 -27.89 -7.30
CA LEU A 720 25.51 -29.05 -7.57
C LEU A 720 24.89 -29.62 -6.29
N LEU A 721 25.69 -29.77 -5.22
CA LEU A 721 25.20 -30.19 -3.91
C LEU A 721 24.24 -29.17 -3.30
N GLY A 722 24.48 -27.87 -3.49
CA GLY A 722 23.57 -26.81 -3.08
C GLY A 722 22.21 -26.88 -3.76
N TRP A 723 22.18 -27.14 -5.07
CA TRP A 723 20.94 -27.37 -5.81
C TRP A 723 20.19 -28.62 -5.30
N LEU A 724 20.90 -29.74 -5.08
CA LEU A 724 20.30 -30.96 -4.50
C LEU A 724 19.75 -30.72 -3.09
N ALA A 725 20.44 -29.92 -2.26
CA ALA A 725 19.96 -29.54 -0.94
C ALA A 725 18.70 -28.67 -1.00
N GLY A 726 18.64 -27.69 -1.92
CA GLY A 726 17.42 -26.90 -2.17
C GLY A 726 16.24 -27.77 -2.63
N GLY A 727 16.53 -28.79 -3.45
CA GLY A 727 15.56 -29.83 -3.83
C GLY A 727 15.07 -30.64 -2.63
N ALA A 728 15.97 -31.06 -1.74
CA ALA A 728 15.63 -31.81 -0.54
C ALA A 728 14.76 -31.00 0.43
N VAL A 729 15.05 -29.70 0.61
CA VAL A 729 14.21 -28.79 1.40
C VAL A 729 12.82 -28.68 0.77
N SER A 730 12.73 -28.52 -0.56
CA SER A 730 11.46 -28.50 -1.28
C SER A 730 10.66 -29.79 -1.08
N ALA A 731 11.35 -30.94 -1.10
CA ALA A 731 10.74 -32.24 -0.87
C ALA A 731 10.19 -32.38 0.55
N LEU A 732 10.95 -31.94 1.56
CA LEU A 732 10.52 -31.95 2.96
C LEU A 732 9.29 -31.07 3.19
N VAL A 733 9.25 -29.87 2.61
CA VAL A 733 8.09 -28.97 2.68
C VAL A 733 6.86 -29.64 2.06
N ALA A 734 6.99 -30.25 0.89
CA ALA A 734 5.88 -30.95 0.24
C ALA A 734 5.35 -32.14 1.06
N LEU A 735 6.25 -32.93 1.67
CA LEU A 735 5.86 -34.06 2.51
C LEU A 735 5.20 -33.61 3.81
N ALA A 736 5.71 -32.54 4.45
CA ALA A 736 5.09 -31.93 5.62
C ALA A 736 3.69 -31.41 5.29
N GLN A 737 3.54 -30.70 4.16
CA GLN A 737 2.25 -30.22 3.68
C GLN A 737 1.27 -31.35 3.47
N PHE A 738 1.69 -32.44 2.81
CA PHE A 738 0.86 -33.62 2.62
C PHE A 738 0.43 -34.26 3.95
N GLY A 739 1.30 -34.20 4.98
CA GLY A 739 1.00 -34.61 6.35
C GLY A 739 0.15 -33.61 7.16
N GLY A 740 -0.32 -32.51 6.54
CA GLY A 740 -1.14 -31.49 7.19
C GLY A 740 -0.37 -30.37 7.90
N ILE A 741 0.96 -30.29 7.71
CA ILE A 741 1.82 -29.26 8.32
C ILE A 741 2.33 -28.32 7.23
N ASP A 742 1.85 -27.08 7.19
CA ASP A 742 2.39 -26.09 6.26
C ASP A 742 3.65 -25.41 6.83
N LEU A 743 4.80 -25.71 6.21
CA LEU A 743 6.10 -25.09 6.53
C LEU A 743 6.39 -23.86 5.66
N THR A 744 5.56 -23.55 4.66
CA THR A 744 5.81 -22.45 3.71
C THR A 744 5.88 -21.11 4.43
N ALA A 745 5.02 -20.89 5.43
CA ALA A 745 5.00 -19.68 6.25
C ALA A 745 6.33 -19.40 6.99
N LEU A 746 7.12 -20.43 7.30
CA LEU A 746 8.44 -20.25 7.91
C LEU A 746 9.45 -19.64 6.93
N ILE A 747 9.24 -19.88 5.64
CA ILE A 747 10.12 -19.46 4.55
C ILE A 747 9.65 -18.10 4.01
N GLY A 748 8.36 -17.93 3.70
CA GLY A 748 7.80 -16.66 3.24
C GLY A 748 6.40 -16.79 2.68
N THR A 749 5.92 -15.74 2.02
CA THR A 749 4.61 -15.69 1.39
C THR A 749 4.70 -16.09 -0.07
N LYS A 750 3.99 -17.16 -0.44
CA LYS A 750 3.94 -17.70 -1.79
C LYS A 750 3.03 -16.84 -2.68
N ILE A 751 3.57 -16.34 -3.79
CA ILE A 751 2.83 -15.55 -4.77
C ILE A 751 2.37 -16.50 -5.89
N SER A 752 1.29 -17.22 -5.63
CA SER A 752 0.65 -18.10 -6.61
C SER A 752 -0.85 -18.18 -6.40
N HIS A 753 -1.60 -18.49 -7.45
CA HIS A 753 -3.07 -18.59 -7.43
C HIS A 753 -3.58 -19.94 -6.86
N GLY A 754 -2.69 -20.81 -6.35
CA GLY A 754 -3.02 -22.15 -5.87
C GLY A 754 -2.89 -22.28 -4.35
N ALA A 755 -3.84 -22.99 -3.73
CA ALA A 755 -3.74 -23.43 -2.34
C ALA A 755 -2.55 -24.41 -2.17
N ASP A 756 -1.98 -24.48 -0.96
CA ASP A 756 -0.84 -25.37 -0.69
C ASP A 756 -1.18 -26.85 -0.87
N LEU A 757 -2.44 -27.19 -0.61
CA LEU A 757 -3.06 -28.48 -0.92
C LEU A 757 -4.18 -28.28 -1.94
N VAL A 758 -4.10 -29.00 -3.05
CA VAL A 758 -5.07 -28.90 -4.15
C VAL A 758 -5.84 -30.22 -4.25
N ALA A 759 -7.15 -30.16 -4.04
CA ALA A 759 -8.04 -31.30 -4.22
C ALA A 759 -8.55 -31.34 -5.66
N THR A 760 -8.06 -32.28 -6.46
CA THR A 760 -8.47 -32.48 -7.87
C THR A 760 -8.59 -33.97 -8.15
N GLU A 761 -9.60 -34.37 -8.92
CA GLU A 761 -9.80 -35.78 -9.33
C GLU A 761 -9.90 -36.75 -8.13
N GLY A 762 -10.39 -36.28 -6.98
CA GLY A 762 -10.61 -37.11 -5.78
C GLY A 762 -9.34 -37.43 -4.98
N VAL A 763 -8.24 -36.69 -5.17
CA VAL A 763 -7.02 -36.78 -4.36
C VAL A 763 -6.53 -35.40 -3.93
N VAL A 764 -5.92 -35.33 -2.74
CA VAL A 764 -5.24 -34.13 -2.24
C VAL A 764 -3.79 -34.17 -2.70
N ARG A 765 -3.33 -33.09 -3.33
CA ARG A 765 -2.01 -33.00 -3.97
C ARG A 765 -1.18 -31.91 -3.30
N ALA A 766 0.07 -32.22 -2.97
CA ALA A 766 0.99 -31.24 -2.40
C ALA A 766 1.66 -30.40 -3.49
N THR A 767 1.87 -29.12 -3.19
CA THR A 767 2.51 -28.16 -4.11
C THR A 767 3.95 -27.81 -3.68
N GLY A 768 4.30 -28.00 -2.41
CA GLY A 768 5.59 -27.61 -1.84
C GLY A 768 5.81 -26.10 -1.96
N LEU A 769 7.05 -25.74 -2.30
CA LEU A 769 7.46 -24.36 -2.57
C LEU A 769 6.96 -23.80 -3.93
N TYR A 770 6.22 -24.61 -4.71
CA TYR A 770 5.83 -24.26 -6.08
C TYR A 770 4.34 -23.95 -6.19
N GLY A 771 3.93 -23.19 -7.20
CA GLY A 771 2.52 -22.80 -7.38
C GLY A 771 1.55 -23.93 -7.76
N HIS A 772 2.03 -25.10 -8.18
CA HIS A 772 1.18 -26.19 -8.67
C HIS A 772 1.82 -27.58 -8.44
N PRO A 773 1.06 -28.67 -8.21
CA PRO A 773 1.63 -29.99 -7.95
C PRO A 773 2.47 -30.54 -9.12
N ASN A 774 2.13 -30.19 -10.36
CA ASN A 774 2.96 -30.60 -11.51
C ASN A 774 4.34 -29.95 -11.48
N ASN A 775 4.46 -28.71 -10.98
CA ASN A 775 5.75 -28.02 -10.85
C ASN A 775 6.65 -28.73 -9.82
N LEU A 776 6.06 -29.17 -8.69
CA LEU A 776 6.76 -30.03 -7.73
C LEU A 776 7.26 -31.32 -8.39
N GLY A 777 6.40 -32.00 -9.18
CA GLY A 777 6.77 -33.20 -9.92
C GLY A 777 7.89 -32.97 -10.95
N LEU A 778 7.86 -31.83 -11.66
CA LEU A 778 8.91 -31.41 -12.59
C LEU A 778 10.24 -31.18 -11.87
N ALA A 779 10.24 -30.46 -10.75
CA ALA A 779 11.44 -30.18 -9.97
C ALA A 779 12.03 -31.47 -9.39
N MET A 780 11.23 -32.26 -8.68
CA MET A 780 11.68 -33.50 -8.04
C MET A 780 12.15 -34.54 -9.05
N GLY A 781 11.50 -34.59 -10.22
CA GLY A 781 11.89 -35.43 -11.35
C GLY A 781 13.32 -35.17 -11.87
N ARG A 782 13.88 -33.99 -11.57
CA ARG A 782 15.26 -33.64 -11.93
C ARG A 782 16.28 -33.93 -10.83
N VAL A 783 15.86 -33.83 -9.57
CA VAL A 783 16.72 -34.00 -8.38
C VAL A 783 17.00 -35.47 -8.10
N TRP A 784 15.97 -36.31 -8.06
CA TRP A 784 16.12 -37.69 -7.60
C TRP A 784 17.06 -38.56 -8.47
N PRO A 785 17.07 -38.50 -9.83
CA PRO A 785 17.91 -39.39 -10.63
C PRO A 785 19.39 -39.06 -10.46
N LEU A 786 19.70 -37.77 -10.38
CA LEU A 786 21.05 -37.28 -10.20
C LEU A 786 21.58 -37.57 -8.78
N ALA A 787 20.75 -37.36 -7.75
CA ALA A 787 21.09 -37.75 -6.38
C ALA A 787 21.37 -39.26 -6.26
N THR A 788 20.56 -40.09 -6.96
CA THR A 788 20.69 -41.55 -6.96
C THR A 788 22.01 -42.01 -7.57
N VAL A 789 22.36 -41.50 -8.75
CA VAL A 789 23.60 -41.92 -9.42
C VAL A 789 24.85 -41.42 -8.70
N LEU A 790 24.76 -40.24 -8.05
CA LEU A 790 25.86 -39.73 -7.23
C LEU A 790 26.02 -40.55 -5.96
N ALA A 791 24.93 -40.95 -5.31
CA ALA A 791 24.97 -41.88 -4.19
C ALA A 791 25.64 -43.19 -4.59
N TRP A 792 25.28 -43.75 -5.76
CA TRP A 792 25.91 -44.95 -6.30
C TRP A 792 27.41 -44.77 -6.60
N GLY A 793 27.79 -43.65 -7.23
CA GLY A 793 29.19 -43.34 -7.52
C GLY A 793 30.04 -43.18 -6.26
N VAL A 794 29.51 -42.55 -5.22
CA VAL A 794 30.22 -42.38 -3.93
C VAL A 794 30.22 -43.67 -3.10
N TRP A 795 29.18 -44.48 -3.22
CA TRP A 795 29.12 -45.81 -2.61
C TRP A 795 30.21 -46.73 -3.15
N GLN A 796 30.47 -46.70 -4.46
CA GLN A 796 31.58 -47.44 -5.07
C GLN A 796 32.95 -47.04 -4.51
N GLN A 797 33.09 -45.79 -4.05
CA GLN A 797 34.29 -45.28 -3.40
C GLN A 797 34.35 -45.63 -1.89
N ARG A 798 33.43 -46.45 -1.39
CA ARG A 798 33.31 -46.89 0.02
C ARG A 798 33.12 -45.75 1.04
N ARG A 799 32.61 -44.59 0.60
CA ARG A 799 32.33 -43.45 1.50
C ARG A 799 30.90 -43.53 2.03
N ARG A 800 30.74 -44.02 3.26
CA ARG A 800 29.43 -44.31 3.88
C ARG A 800 28.54 -43.07 4.05
N TRP A 801 29.04 -42.01 4.67
CA TRP A 801 28.22 -40.84 5.03
C TRP A 801 27.65 -40.06 3.84
N PRO A 802 28.45 -39.67 2.83
CA PRO A 802 27.89 -38.95 1.67
C PRO A 802 26.93 -39.81 0.86
N THR A 803 27.13 -41.13 0.83
CA THR A 803 26.18 -42.08 0.22
C THR A 803 24.82 -42.01 0.91
N ILE A 804 24.79 -42.06 2.25
CA ILE A 804 23.54 -41.99 3.04
C ILE A 804 22.82 -40.67 2.78
N ILE A 805 23.55 -39.54 2.76
CA ILE A 805 22.97 -38.21 2.52
C ILE A 805 22.36 -38.13 1.12
N LEU A 806 23.11 -38.50 0.07
CA LEU A 806 22.63 -38.45 -1.31
C LEU A 806 21.47 -39.42 -1.58
N ALA A 807 21.53 -40.63 -1.00
CA ALA A 807 20.42 -41.57 -1.06
C ALA A 807 19.18 -41.05 -0.33
N GLY A 808 19.36 -40.38 0.83
CA GLY A 808 18.28 -39.71 1.54
C GLY A 808 17.62 -38.61 0.70
N ILE A 809 18.41 -37.77 0.03
CA ILE A 809 17.89 -36.75 -0.91
C ILE A 809 17.09 -37.40 -2.05
N ALA A 810 17.60 -38.49 -2.63
CA ALA A 810 16.90 -39.21 -3.69
C ALA A 810 15.54 -39.77 -3.22
N VAL A 811 15.51 -40.41 -2.04
CA VAL A 811 14.30 -40.97 -1.44
C VAL A 811 13.28 -39.88 -1.10
N LEU A 812 13.72 -38.80 -0.47
CA LEU A 812 12.86 -37.65 -0.15
C LEU A 812 12.26 -37.04 -1.41
N SER A 813 13.08 -36.82 -2.44
CA SER A 813 12.63 -36.25 -3.72
C SER A 813 11.63 -37.17 -4.42
N LEU A 814 11.86 -38.49 -4.40
CA LEU A 814 10.94 -39.47 -4.96
C LEU A 814 9.61 -39.50 -4.20
N ALA A 815 9.64 -39.44 -2.86
CA ALA A 815 8.43 -39.37 -2.04
C ALA A 815 7.65 -38.07 -2.29
N ALA A 816 8.33 -36.93 -2.41
CA ALA A 816 7.73 -35.65 -2.79
C ALA A 816 7.10 -35.69 -4.19
N LEU A 817 7.76 -36.36 -5.14
CA LEU A 817 7.23 -36.63 -6.48
C LEU A 817 5.94 -37.47 -6.39
N MET A 818 5.87 -38.47 -5.51
CA MET A 818 4.67 -39.28 -5.28
C MET A 818 3.50 -38.46 -4.71
N VAL A 819 3.72 -37.60 -3.70
CA VAL A 819 2.63 -36.78 -3.13
C VAL A 819 2.18 -35.63 -4.07
N SER A 820 2.88 -35.40 -5.18
CA SER A 820 2.44 -34.47 -6.23
C SER A 820 1.28 -35.00 -7.08
N PHE A 821 1.09 -36.33 -7.12
CA PHE A 821 0.14 -37.01 -8.01
C PHE A 821 0.21 -36.57 -9.48
N SER A 822 1.37 -36.11 -9.96
CA SER A 822 1.57 -35.77 -11.38
C SER A 822 1.83 -37.02 -12.22
N ARG A 823 0.86 -37.40 -13.06
CA ARG A 823 0.96 -38.55 -13.98
C ARG A 823 2.18 -38.42 -14.91
N GLY A 824 2.44 -37.21 -15.41
CA GLY A 824 3.63 -36.91 -16.23
C GLY A 824 4.94 -37.10 -15.47
N ALA A 825 4.96 -36.75 -14.18
CA ALA A 825 6.13 -36.98 -13.33
C ALA A 825 6.39 -38.46 -13.07
N TYR A 826 5.34 -39.29 -12.91
CA TYR A 826 5.48 -40.74 -12.72
C TYR A 826 6.08 -41.41 -13.96
N LEU A 827 5.58 -41.05 -15.14
CA LEU A 827 6.10 -41.57 -16.40
C LEU A 827 7.55 -41.09 -16.63
N GLY A 828 7.83 -39.82 -16.33
CA GLY A 828 9.19 -39.28 -16.36
C GLY A 828 10.14 -39.99 -15.40
N ALA A 829 9.69 -40.29 -14.18
CA ALA A 829 10.47 -41.04 -13.18
C ALA A 829 10.77 -42.46 -13.66
N LEU A 830 9.81 -43.14 -14.28
CA LEU A 830 10.04 -44.46 -14.86
C LEU A 830 11.09 -44.41 -15.99
N VAL A 831 11.00 -43.42 -16.90
CA VAL A 831 11.98 -43.25 -17.98
C VAL A 831 13.38 -42.92 -17.42
N ALA A 832 13.47 -42.06 -16.41
CA ALA A 832 14.74 -41.76 -15.75
C ALA A 832 15.32 -42.99 -15.03
N ALA A 833 14.51 -43.77 -14.31
CA ALA A 833 14.92 -45.04 -13.70
C ALA A 833 15.43 -46.02 -14.76
N SER A 834 14.76 -46.07 -15.91
CA SER A 834 15.17 -46.88 -17.06
C SER A 834 16.54 -46.50 -17.58
N GLY A 835 16.78 -45.19 -17.76
CA GLY A 835 18.08 -44.66 -18.15
C GLY A 835 19.18 -45.02 -17.15
N LEU A 836 18.92 -44.81 -15.85
CA LEU A 836 19.85 -45.18 -14.79
C LEU A 836 20.20 -46.67 -14.82
N LEU A 837 19.20 -47.55 -14.89
CA LEU A 837 19.40 -49.00 -14.93
C LEU A 837 20.15 -49.41 -16.21
N PHE A 838 19.82 -48.84 -17.35
CA PHE A 838 20.49 -49.13 -18.61
C PHE A 838 22.00 -48.85 -18.55
N PHE A 839 22.40 -47.71 -17.99
CA PHE A 839 23.81 -47.33 -17.92
C PHE A 839 24.57 -47.96 -16.74
N THR A 840 23.89 -48.30 -15.65
CA THR A 840 24.52 -48.92 -14.47
C THR A 840 24.54 -50.45 -14.51
N ALA A 841 23.66 -51.10 -15.29
CA ALA A 841 23.63 -52.56 -15.44
C ALA A 841 24.66 -53.10 -16.45
N THR A 842 25.09 -54.35 -16.25
CA THR A 842 26.00 -55.06 -17.17
C THR A 842 25.31 -55.35 -18.51
N PRO A 843 26.05 -55.42 -19.64
CA PRO A 843 25.47 -55.58 -20.98
C PRO A 843 24.52 -56.78 -21.14
N ARG A 844 24.79 -57.88 -20.43
CA ARG A 844 23.95 -59.09 -20.43
C ARG A 844 22.58 -58.90 -19.74
N ILE A 845 22.49 -57.98 -18.79
CA ILE A 845 21.29 -57.71 -17.99
C ILE A 845 20.45 -56.59 -18.65
N ARG A 846 21.06 -55.71 -19.45
CA ARG A 846 20.40 -54.59 -20.14
C ARG A 846 19.20 -55.02 -20.98
N SER A 847 19.33 -56.07 -21.79
CA SER A 847 18.23 -56.56 -22.65
C SER A 847 17.07 -57.14 -21.85
N ARG A 848 17.35 -57.84 -20.74
CA ARG A 848 16.33 -58.40 -19.84
C ARG A 848 15.58 -57.32 -19.05
N LEU A 849 16.28 -56.24 -18.65
CA LEU A 849 15.68 -55.10 -17.97
C LEU A 849 14.72 -54.33 -18.89
N ILE A 850 15.07 -54.15 -20.17
CA ILE A 850 14.18 -53.52 -21.16
C ILE A 850 12.89 -54.33 -21.31
N ILE A 851 12.99 -55.65 -21.46
CA ILE A 851 11.82 -56.55 -21.60
C ILE A 851 10.97 -56.55 -20.33
N GLY A 852 11.60 -56.69 -19.15
CA GLY A 852 10.89 -56.65 -17.87
C GLY A 852 10.16 -55.33 -17.62
N MET A 853 10.71 -54.22 -18.10
CA MET A 853 10.10 -52.89 -17.97
C MET A 853 8.91 -52.68 -18.89
N VAL A 854 9.00 -53.14 -20.15
CA VAL A 854 7.86 -53.16 -21.06
C VAL A 854 6.72 -53.99 -20.48
N LEU A 855 7.05 -55.13 -19.84
CA LEU A 855 6.08 -55.97 -19.13
C LEU A 855 5.46 -55.26 -17.91
N VAL A 856 6.25 -54.60 -17.07
CA VAL A 856 5.73 -53.85 -15.91
C VAL A 856 4.82 -52.71 -16.34
N VAL A 857 5.20 -51.95 -17.37
CA VAL A 857 4.37 -50.88 -17.93
C VAL A 857 3.09 -51.45 -18.52
N ALA A 858 3.18 -52.53 -19.30
CA ALA A 858 2.02 -53.20 -19.87
C ALA A 858 1.08 -53.70 -18.77
N VAL A 859 1.60 -54.32 -17.70
CA VAL A 859 0.81 -54.77 -16.54
C VAL A 859 0.15 -53.58 -15.85
N ILE A 860 0.87 -52.50 -15.56
CA ILE A 860 0.28 -51.31 -14.92
C ILE A 860 -0.83 -50.71 -15.78
N VAL A 861 -0.62 -50.59 -17.10
CA VAL A 861 -1.63 -50.07 -18.04
C VAL A 861 -2.84 -51.00 -18.12
N ILE A 862 -2.62 -52.31 -18.22
CA ILE A 862 -3.69 -53.32 -18.28
C ILE A 862 -4.47 -53.35 -16.97
N THR A 863 -3.80 -53.38 -15.81
CA THR A 863 -4.43 -53.34 -14.49
C THR A 863 -5.21 -52.05 -14.28
N ALA A 864 -4.65 -50.89 -14.63
CA ALA A 864 -5.34 -49.61 -14.56
C ALA A 864 -6.63 -49.57 -15.41
N THR A 865 -6.57 -50.17 -16.61
CA THR A 865 -7.69 -50.24 -17.55
C THR A 865 -8.77 -51.22 -17.07
N ILE A 866 -8.38 -52.41 -16.56
CA ILE A 866 -9.30 -53.46 -16.09
C ILE A 866 -10.06 -53.04 -14.83
N PHE A 867 -9.38 -52.41 -13.86
CA PHE A 867 -10.00 -52.04 -12.58
C PHE A 867 -10.72 -50.69 -12.61
N GLY A 868 -10.86 -50.06 -13.79
CA GLY A 868 -11.51 -48.76 -13.92
C GLY A 868 -10.87 -47.68 -13.06
N ILE A 869 -9.58 -47.81 -12.76
CA ILE A 869 -8.85 -46.83 -11.95
C ILE A 869 -8.56 -45.64 -12.89
N GLU A 870 -9.54 -44.75 -13.06
CA GLU A 870 -9.43 -43.53 -13.88
C GLU A 870 -8.15 -42.73 -13.56
N ARG A 871 -7.65 -42.89 -12.32
CA ARG A 871 -6.46 -42.26 -11.76
C ARG A 871 -5.13 -42.77 -12.33
N LEU A 872 -5.09 -43.97 -12.93
CA LEU A 872 -3.91 -44.56 -13.61
C LEU A 872 -4.09 -44.68 -15.13
N SER A 873 -5.26 -44.34 -15.65
CA SER A 873 -5.53 -44.26 -17.09
C SER A 873 -4.71 -43.12 -17.72
N LEU A 874 -3.94 -43.44 -18.75
CA LEU A 874 -3.22 -42.46 -19.57
C LEU A 874 -4.15 -41.71 -20.56
N PHE A 875 -5.41 -42.14 -20.67
CA PHE A 875 -6.29 -41.78 -21.79
C PHE A 875 -7.64 -41.16 -21.38
N THR A 876 -7.90 -40.86 -20.10
CA THR A 876 -9.18 -40.28 -19.64
C THR A 876 -9.00 -38.93 -18.90
N GLY A 877 -10.00 -38.05 -19.03
CA GLY A 877 -10.10 -36.75 -18.33
C GLY A 877 -9.35 -35.60 -19.02
N SER A 878 -8.13 -35.30 -18.58
CA SER A 878 -7.31 -34.16 -19.06
C SER A 878 -6.76 -34.31 -20.49
N SER A 879 -6.80 -35.51 -21.08
CA SER A 879 -6.23 -35.78 -22.41
C SER A 879 -7.03 -35.14 -23.55
N THR A 880 -8.35 -34.96 -23.39
CA THR A 880 -9.20 -34.29 -24.40
C THR A 880 -8.95 -32.79 -24.44
N ILE A 881 -8.84 -32.17 -23.26
CA ILE A 881 -8.49 -30.75 -23.11
C ILE A 881 -7.12 -30.48 -23.73
N ARG A 882 -6.10 -31.28 -23.41
CA ARG A 882 -4.76 -31.13 -23.99
C ARG A 882 -4.74 -31.27 -25.51
N LEU A 883 -5.54 -32.19 -26.07
CA LEU A 883 -5.61 -32.37 -27.53
C LEU A 883 -6.18 -31.11 -28.21
N ALA A 884 -7.19 -30.48 -27.61
CA ALA A 884 -7.73 -29.21 -28.09
C ALA A 884 -6.69 -28.07 -27.99
N THR A 885 -5.98 -27.95 -26.85
CA THR A 885 -4.89 -26.98 -26.69
C THR A 885 -3.76 -27.21 -27.70
N TRP A 886 -3.42 -28.47 -28.01
CA TRP A 886 -2.39 -28.81 -29.01
C TRP A 886 -2.82 -28.47 -30.43
N ARG A 887 -4.10 -28.68 -30.78
CA ARG A 887 -4.64 -28.28 -32.09
C ARG A 887 -4.58 -26.77 -32.28
N ALA A 888 -4.99 -26.01 -31.26
CA ALA A 888 -4.87 -24.55 -31.26
C ALA A 888 -3.41 -24.11 -31.38
N ALA A 889 -2.49 -24.69 -30.60
CA ALA A 889 -1.07 -24.38 -30.67
C ALA A 889 -0.44 -24.72 -32.04
N LEU A 890 -0.88 -25.81 -32.68
CA LEU A 890 -0.46 -26.16 -34.03
C LEU A 890 -0.99 -25.15 -35.05
N ALA A 891 -2.24 -24.71 -34.93
CA ALA A 891 -2.81 -23.66 -35.78
C ALA A 891 -2.04 -22.34 -35.64
N ILE A 892 -1.73 -21.93 -34.40
CA ILE A 892 -0.87 -20.76 -34.12
C ILE A 892 0.49 -20.93 -34.79
N PHE A 893 1.10 -22.11 -34.72
CA PHE A 893 2.41 -22.36 -35.35
C PHE A 893 2.35 -22.32 -36.87
N ILE A 894 1.26 -22.79 -37.49
CA ILE A 894 1.06 -22.71 -38.94
C ILE A 894 0.98 -21.24 -39.38
N ASP A 895 0.26 -20.40 -38.64
CA ASP A 895 0.14 -18.97 -38.93
C ASP A 895 1.41 -18.18 -38.59
N HIS A 896 2.17 -18.65 -37.59
CA HIS A 896 3.37 -18.00 -37.08
C HIS A 896 4.57 -18.98 -37.04
N PRO A 897 5.13 -19.38 -38.19
CA PRO A 897 6.17 -20.41 -38.26
C PRO A 897 7.51 -20.01 -37.62
N PHE A 898 7.72 -18.72 -37.37
CA PHE A 898 8.90 -18.18 -36.67
C PHE A 898 8.66 -17.92 -35.17
N GLY A 899 7.50 -18.34 -34.66
CA GLY A 899 7.06 -18.12 -33.28
C GLY A 899 6.16 -16.90 -33.13
N ILE A 900 5.57 -16.78 -31.95
CA ILE A 900 4.73 -15.67 -31.47
C ILE A 900 5.42 -14.80 -30.41
N GLY A 901 6.55 -15.27 -29.87
CA GLY A 901 7.36 -14.54 -28.91
C GLY A 901 7.28 -15.09 -27.47
N LEU A 902 8.20 -14.62 -26.63
CA LEU A 902 8.31 -15.04 -25.23
C LEU A 902 7.09 -14.58 -24.43
N ASP A 903 6.53 -15.46 -23.61
CA ASP A 903 5.37 -15.22 -22.74
C ASP A 903 4.11 -14.71 -23.48
N GLN A 904 3.92 -15.07 -24.76
CA GLN A 904 2.79 -14.59 -25.59
C GLN A 904 1.65 -15.59 -25.77
N PHE A 905 1.84 -16.86 -25.36
CA PHE A 905 0.86 -17.91 -25.65
C PHE A 905 -0.52 -17.58 -25.09
N LEU A 906 -0.63 -17.14 -23.84
CA LEU A 906 -1.91 -16.75 -23.23
C LEU A 906 -2.70 -15.72 -24.05
N ILE A 907 -1.98 -14.74 -24.62
CA ILE A 907 -2.55 -13.61 -25.37
C ILE A 907 -3.06 -14.09 -26.72
N VAL A 908 -2.21 -14.82 -27.46
CA VAL A 908 -2.55 -15.30 -28.81
C VAL A 908 -3.56 -16.44 -28.76
N TYR A 909 -3.48 -17.31 -27.75
CA TYR A 909 -4.33 -18.49 -27.58
C TYR A 909 -5.82 -18.15 -27.53
N GLN A 910 -6.21 -16.98 -27.00
CA GLN A 910 -7.62 -16.55 -26.98
C GLN A 910 -8.25 -16.51 -28.38
N ARG A 911 -7.45 -16.31 -29.44
CA ARG A 911 -7.92 -16.25 -30.82
C ARG A 911 -8.12 -17.64 -31.45
N TYR A 912 -7.53 -18.66 -30.86
CA TYR A 912 -7.46 -20.03 -31.39
C TYR A 912 -8.10 -21.07 -30.45
N ILE A 913 -8.58 -20.64 -29.28
CA ILE A 913 -9.15 -21.51 -28.27
C ILE A 913 -10.38 -22.25 -28.81
N ASP A 914 -10.46 -23.55 -28.53
CA ASP A 914 -11.63 -24.36 -28.86
C ASP A 914 -12.86 -23.81 -28.11
N PRO A 915 -14.00 -23.54 -28.76
CA PRO A 915 -15.20 -23.04 -28.10
C PRO A 915 -15.65 -23.88 -26.91
N ALA A 916 -15.36 -25.19 -26.90
CA ALA A 916 -15.67 -26.09 -25.79
C ALA A 916 -14.88 -25.77 -24.49
N LEU A 917 -13.78 -25.03 -24.59
CA LEU A 917 -12.89 -24.68 -23.47
C LEU A 917 -13.12 -23.28 -22.90
N LEU A 918 -13.95 -22.44 -23.53
CA LEU A 918 -14.20 -21.05 -23.13
C LEU A 918 -14.75 -20.90 -21.69
N ASN A 919 -15.48 -21.91 -21.20
CA ASN A 919 -16.05 -21.92 -19.85
C ASN A 919 -15.22 -22.73 -18.84
N THR A 920 -13.95 -22.99 -19.15
CA THR A 920 -13.03 -23.75 -18.30
C THR A 920 -11.84 -22.88 -17.89
N ASN A 921 -11.05 -23.33 -16.92
CA ASN A 921 -9.83 -22.62 -16.52
C ASN A 921 -8.76 -22.56 -17.62
N GLU A 922 -8.93 -23.29 -18.72
CA GLU A 922 -7.98 -23.31 -19.84
C GLU A 922 -7.91 -21.99 -20.61
N VAL A 923 -8.89 -21.09 -20.43
CA VAL A 923 -8.77 -19.71 -20.94
C VAL A 923 -7.55 -18.98 -20.37
N TYR A 924 -7.01 -19.41 -19.22
CA TYR A 924 -5.83 -18.81 -18.62
C TYR A 924 -4.53 -19.59 -18.88
N THR A 925 -4.55 -20.54 -19.83
CA THR A 925 -3.40 -21.39 -20.13
C THR A 925 -2.25 -20.59 -20.78
N ALA A 926 -1.09 -20.61 -20.13
CA ALA A 926 0.09 -19.83 -20.51
C ALA A 926 1.09 -20.58 -21.42
N HIS A 927 0.86 -21.86 -21.72
CA HIS A 927 1.70 -22.65 -22.62
C HIS A 927 0.94 -23.89 -23.14
N PRO A 928 1.33 -24.48 -24.28
CA PRO A 928 0.54 -25.53 -24.94
C PRO A 928 0.64 -26.93 -24.29
N HIS A 929 1.31 -27.08 -23.15
CA HIS A 929 1.61 -28.39 -22.54
C HIS A 929 2.24 -29.42 -23.51
N ASN A 930 3.06 -28.94 -24.46
CA ASN A 930 3.79 -29.77 -25.41
C ASN A 930 5.16 -29.13 -25.68
N LEU A 931 6.23 -29.82 -25.28
CA LEU A 931 7.61 -29.38 -25.45
C LEU A 931 7.92 -28.79 -26.83
N VAL A 932 7.57 -29.49 -27.91
CA VAL A 932 8.00 -29.09 -29.26
C VAL A 932 7.29 -27.80 -29.68
N LEU A 933 5.97 -27.76 -29.50
CA LEU A 933 5.17 -26.58 -29.82
C LEU A 933 5.54 -25.40 -28.94
N ASP A 934 5.77 -25.61 -27.64
CA ASP A 934 6.14 -24.56 -26.70
C ASP A 934 7.47 -23.88 -27.09
N LEU A 935 8.49 -24.65 -27.44
CA LEU A 935 9.78 -24.10 -27.88
C LEU A 935 9.68 -23.35 -29.22
N LEU A 936 8.96 -23.91 -30.19
CA LEU A 936 8.78 -23.29 -31.51
C LEU A 936 7.97 -22.00 -31.42
N LEU A 937 6.91 -21.97 -30.60
CA LEU A 937 6.07 -20.78 -30.45
C LEU A 937 6.79 -19.65 -29.70
N ARG A 938 7.61 -19.95 -28.68
CA ARG A 938 8.23 -18.92 -27.85
C ARG A 938 9.45 -18.24 -28.51
N GLY A 939 10.34 -19.01 -29.12
CA GLY A 939 11.60 -18.49 -29.68
C GLY A 939 11.93 -18.98 -31.09
N GLY A 940 10.96 -19.61 -31.77
CA GLY A 940 11.11 -20.09 -33.14
C GLY A 940 12.10 -21.24 -33.31
N PRO A 941 12.52 -21.51 -34.56
CA PRO A 941 13.49 -22.55 -34.87
C PRO A 941 14.83 -22.39 -34.13
N LEU A 942 15.28 -21.16 -33.86
CA LEU A 942 16.56 -20.89 -33.19
C LEU A 942 16.57 -21.45 -31.76
N LEU A 943 15.51 -21.17 -31.00
CA LEU A 943 15.39 -21.68 -29.63
C LEU A 943 15.26 -23.20 -29.62
N PHE A 944 14.43 -23.76 -30.50
CA PHE A 944 14.24 -25.20 -30.64
C PHE A 944 15.55 -25.93 -30.97
N ILE A 945 16.31 -25.44 -31.95
CA ILE A 945 17.60 -26.02 -32.35
C ILE A 945 18.63 -25.85 -31.22
N GLY A 946 18.69 -24.69 -30.57
CA GLY A 946 19.62 -24.42 -29.48
C GLY A 946 19.44 -25.35 -28.29
N LEU A 947 18.22 -25.44 -27.75
CA LEU A 947 17.92 -26.34 -26.63
C LEU A 947 17.97 -27.82 -27.05
N GLY A 948 17.50 -28.15 -28.26
CA GLY A 948 17.59 -29.51 -28.80
C GLY A 948 19.02 -29.99 -28.93
N TRP A 949 19.94 -29.14 -29.40
CA TRP A 949 21.36 -29.47 -29.50
C TRP A 949 22.00 -29.62 -28.12
N ALA A 950 21.74 -28.71 -27.17
CA ALA A 950 22.21 -28.85 -25.80
C ALA A 950 21.71 -30.15 -25.15
N GLY A 951 20.43 -30.48 -25.33
CA GLY A 951 19.83 -31.72 -24.83
C GLY A 951 20.42 -32.98 -25.46
N TRP A 952 20.62 -32.98 -26.79
CA TRP A 952 21.27 -34.08 -27.49
C TRP A 952 22.69 -34.37 -26.98
N ARG A 953 23.45 -33.32 -26.64
CA ARG A 953 24.78 -33.48 -26.04
C ARG A 953 24.73 -34.14 -24.67
N ILE A 954 23.75 -33.77 -23.83
CA ILE A 954 23.54 -34.39 -22.52
C ILE A 954 23.23 -35.89 -22.70
N LEU A 955 22.28 -36.25 -23.59
CA LEU A 955 21.89 -37.64 -23.83
C LEU A 955 23.02 -38.51 -24.40
N ARG A 956 23.90 -37.94 -25.22
CA ARG A 956 25.05 -38.67 -25.80
C ARG A 956 26.28 -38.72 -24.91
N ALA A 957 26.36 -37.91 -23.86
CA ALA A 957 27.51 -37.87 -22.96
C ALA A 957 27.90 -39.24 -22.35
N PRO A 958 26.99 -40.03 -21.76
CA PRO A 958 27.34 -41.30 -21.14
C PRO A 958 27.79 -42.37 -22.14
N VAL A 959 27.42 -42.25 -23.43
CA VAL A 959 27.87 -43.18 -24.48
C VAL A 959 29.34 -42.96 -24.83
N HIS A 960 29.81 -41.71 -24.79
CA HIS A 960 31.18 -41.37 -25.17
C HIS A 960 32.14 -41.32 -23.98
N SER A 961 31.65 -40.92 -22.81
CA SER A 961 32.46 -40.71 -21.61
C SER A 961 31.62 -41.03 -20.37
N PRO A 962 31.37 -42.32 -20.08
CA PRO A 962 30.51 -42.73 -18.99
C PRO A 962 31.11 -42.33 -17.63
N SER A 963 30.43 -41.42 -16.95
CA SER A 963 30.65 -41.03 -15.56
C SER A 963 29.31 -41.01 -14.82
N PRO A 964 29.29 -41.12 -13.47
CA PRO A 964 28.06 -40.96 -12.70
C PRO A 964 27.33 -39.66 -13.06
N LEU A 965 28.05 -38.54 -13.22
CA LEU A 965 27.47 -37.25 -13.62
C LEU A 965 26.82 -37.28 -15.01
N SER A 966 27.50 -37.83 -16.02
CA SER A 966 26.93 -37.92 -17.37
C SER A 966 25.73 -38.87 -17.45
N ILE A 967 25.75 -39.95 -16.67
CA ILE A 967 24.65 -40.93 -16.60
C ILE A 967 23.43 -40.29 -15.93
N GLY A 968 23.64 -39.63 -14.79
CA GLY A 968 22.58 -38.91 -14.09
C GLY A 968 22.01 -37.78 -14.92
N ALA A 969 22.86 -37.00 -15.60
CA ALA A 969 22.41 -35.92 -16.45
C ALA A 969 21.54 -36.43 -17.61
N ALA A 970 21.96 -37.51 -18.27
CA ALA A 970 21.18 -38.14 -19.34
C ALA A 970 19.86 -38.75 -18.83
N ALA A 971 19.87 -39.44 -17.69
CA ALA A 971 18.66 -40.02 -17.10
C ALA A 971 17.67 -38.93 -16.65
N THR A 972 18.15 -37.90 -15.97
CA THR A 972 17.35 -36.73 -15.58
C THR A 972 16.74 -36.05 -16.81
N LEU A 973 17.53 -35.80 -17.86
CA LEU A 973 17.01 -35.17 -19.07
C LEU A 973 16.00 -36.06 -19.79
N ALA A 974 16.23 -37.37 -19.88
CA ALA A 974 15.29 -38.31 -20.51
C ALA A 974 13.93 -38.31 -19.78
N GLY A 975 13.94 -38.33 -18.44
CA GLY A 975 12.72 -38.19 -17.65
C GLY A 975 12.04 -36.82 -17.82
N ALA A 976 12.83 -35.73 -17.86
CA ALA A 976 12.32 -34.38 -18.06
C ALA A 976 11.70 -34.18 -19.45
N LEU A 977 12.28 -34.76 -20.51
CA LEU A 977 11.72 -34.75 -21.86
C LEU A 977 10.37 -35.49 -21.89
N MET A 978 10.28 -36.66 -21.23
CA MET A 978 9.02 -37.40 -21.17
C MET A 978 7.93 -36.63 -20.42
N HIS A 979 8.25 -35.99 -19.30
CA HIS A 979 7.29 -35.14 -18.60
C HIS A 979 6.91 -33.90 -19.44
N GLY A 980 7.88 -33.26 -20.10
CA GLY A 980 7.68 -32.09 -20.94
C GLY A 980 6.85 -32.33 -22.22
N LEU A 981 6.65 -33.58 -22.63
CA LEU A 981 5.71 -33.90 -23.72
C LEU A 981 4.25 -33.64 -23.33
N VAL A 982 3.94 -33.54 -22.03
CA VAL A 982 2.59 -33.32 -21.51
C VAL A 982 2.49 -32.16 -20.53
N ASP A 983 3.56 -31.39 -20.34
CA ASP A 983 3.64 -30.24 -19.44
C ASP A 983 4.85 -29.32 -19.78
N ALA A 984 5.18 -28.35 -18.92
CA ALA A 984 6.31 -27.44 -19.11
C ALA A 984 7.67 -28.16 -19.02
N PHE A 985 8.60 -27.83 -19.93
CA PHE A 985 9.95 -28.41 -19.94
C PHE A 985 11.05 -27.46 -19.44
N TYR A 986 11.02 -26.19 -19.84
CA TYR A 986 12.14 -25.26 -19.65
C TYR A 986 11.75 -23.91 -19.03
N PHE A 987 10.57 -23.37 -19.35
CA PHE A 987 10.15 -22.00 -19.02
C PHE A 987 9.64 -21.81 -17.58
N TRP A 988 10.43 -22.28 -16.62
CA TRP A 988 10.35 -21.95 -15.20
C TRP A 988 11.78 -21.75 -14.66
N PRO A 989 12.05 -20.83 -13.71
CA PRO A 989 13.42 -20.49 -13.32
C PRO A 989 14.21 -21.73 -12.86
N ASP A 990 13.64 -22.57 -12.01
CA ASP A 990 14.28 -23.80 -11.53
C ASP A 990 14.58 -24.81 -12.63
N LEU A 991 13.70 -24.91 -13.63
CA LEU A 991 13.88 -25.81 -14.77
C LEU A 991 14.97 -25.29 -15.72
N ALA A 992 15.02 -23.98 -15.97
CA ALA A 992 16.04 -23.36 -16.82
C ALA A 992 17.43 -23.47 -16.19
N PHE A 993 17.58 -23.09 -14.91
CA PHE A 993 18.85 -23.22 -14.18
C PHE A 993 19.33 -24.67 -14.10
N SER A 994 18.42 -25.61 -13.79
CA SER A 994 18.77 -27.03 -13.72
C SER A 994 19.13 -27.61 -15.09
N PHE A 995 18.46 -27.22 -16.18
CA PHE A 995 18.82 -27.65 -17.54
C PHE A 995 20.27 -27.30 -17.86
N TRP A 996 20.66 -26.05 -17.62
CA TRP A 996 22.02 -25.61 -17.89
C TRP A 996 23.05 -26.22 -16.93
N LEU A 997 22.68 -26.51 -15.68
CA LEU A 997 23.52 -27.28 -14.77
C LEU A 997 23.77 -28.71 -15.30
N LEU A 998 22.76 -29.36 -15.89
CA LEU A 998 22.90 -30.68 -16.54
C LEU A 998 23.80 -30.61 -17.78
N VAL A 999 23.77 -29.52 -18.55
CA VAL A 999 24.72 -29.28 -19.64
C VAL A 999 26.15 -29.32 -19.10
N VAL A 1000 26.43 -28.64 -17.97
CA VAL A 1000 27.75 -28.65 -17.33
C VAL A 1000 28.11 -30.07 -16.83
N CYS A 1001 27.19 -30.77 -16.17
CA CYS A 1001 27.39 -32.17 -15.74
C CYS A 1001 27.81 -33.09 -16.91
N SER A 1002 27.27 -32.85 -18.11
CA SER A 1002 27.58 -33.63 -19.31
C SER A 1002 28.93 -33.27 -19.96
N ALA A 1003 29.40 -32.04 -19.76
CA ALA A 1003 30.61 -31.51 -20.39
C ALA A 1003 31.88 -31.72 -19.53
N HIS A 1004 31.75 -31.76 -18.20
CA HIS A 1004 32.85 -31.67 -17.22
C HIS A 1004 33.87 -32.83 -17.24
N TRP A 1005 33.74 -33.83 -18.13
CA TRP A 1005 34.76 -34.90 -18.31
C TRP A 1005 35.49 -34.86 -19.66
N ARG A 1006 35.05 -34.08 -20.67
CA ARG A 1006 35.87 -33.89 -21.88
C ARG A 1006 36.86 -32.77 -21.59
N GLY A 1007 38.16 -33.06 -21.63
CA GLY A 1007 39.29 -32.15 -21.32
C GLY A 1007 39.42 -30.85 -22.13
N GLY A 1008 38.33 -30.12 -22.38
CA GLY A 1008 38.29 -28.76 -22.92
C GLY A 1008 38.10 -27.68 -21.84
N TRP A 1009 38.10 -28.06 -20.57
CA TRP A 1009 37.79 -27.19 -19.43
C TRP A 1009 38.71 -27.44 -18.23
N GLY A 1010 40.01 -27.56 -18.54
CA GLY A 1010 41.04 -27.78 -17.55
C GLY A 1010 42.08 -28.76 -18.09
N ASN A 1011 43.07 -28.26 -18.83
CA ASN A 1011 44.39 -28.87 -18.79
C ASN A 1011 44.96 -28.53 -17.40
N ALA A 1012 44.57 -29.32 -16.41
CA ALA A 1012 45.17 -29.39 -15.08
C ALA A 1012 45.19 -30.86 -14.63
N ASN A 1013 45.64 -31.74 -15.52
CA ASN A 1013 46.12 -33.06 -15.14
C ASN A 1013 47.46 -32.91 -14.41
N SER A 1014 47.43 -32.46 -13.15
CA SER A 1014 48.55 -32.60 -12.21
C SER A 1014 48.15 -32.24 -10.76
N SER A 1015 47.13 -32.88 -10.17
CA SER A 1015 47.00 -32.84 -8.70
C SER A 1015 46.15 -33.94 -8.04
N PHE A 1016 45.41 -34.79 -8.77
CA PHE A 1016 44.66 -35.90 -8.15
C PHE A 1016 45.49 -37.16 -7.84
N SER A 1017 46.78 -36.99 -7.52
CA SER A 1017 47.69 -38.06 -7.05
C SER A 1017 48.35 -37.76 -5.71
N ALA A 1018 48.06 -36.63 -5.04
CA ALA A 1018 48.65 -36.37 -3.72
C ALA A 1018 47.76 -35.44 -2.88
N LYS A 1019 46.86 -36.05 -2.12
CA LYS A 1019 46.52 -35.70 -0.72
C LYS A 1019 45.36 -36.60 -0.28
N GLN A 1020 45.74 -37.75 0.28
CA GLN A 1020 44.96 -38.39 1.33
C GLN A 1020 44.98 -37.45 2.54
N GLU A 1021 43.83 -36.93 2.92
CA GLU A 1021 43.30 -36.83 4.30
C GLU A 1021 41.86 -36.30 4.26
#